data_AF-A0A2N2WMP6-F1
#
_entry.id   AF-A0A2N2WMP6-F1
#
_cell.length_a   1.000
_cell.length_b   1.000
_cell.length_c   1.000
_cell.angle_alpha   90.00
_cell.angle_beta   90.00
_cell.angle_gamma   90.00
#
_symmetry.space_group_name_H-M   'P 1'
#
loop_
_entity.id
_entity.type
_entity.pdbx_description
1 polymer ?
#
loop_
_entity_poly.entity_id
_entity_poly.type
_entity_poly.pdbx_seq_one_letter_code
_entity_poly.pdbx_strand_id
1 'polypeptide(L)'
;MNPMKKLLFILALLAGVACHAQILQKPSPFDIANSPQWAQEMYSESPNVFVVDSLYSSYFATHLFVKNYDTQYYKRWKKVIAGHIADDGSVEMPSAMEESALSADMNNKRAALKDSRLSSWNPIGPWVVKNNQNEAISEQTNVYSFAQCKMTPSVLYIGTEPGEIFKSTDGGNNWYCISENMAITSGIGAVAVSAGNPDSVFAGCNNALYRSTDGGMTWTTVLSVSNLNVMEIFIQPENPHIVLIAASTGLYRSVDGGNVFAQIDNQPYYDIKRRPGTSDIFYALRGNLSTDMAEFMLSTDTANTFVMQSAGWYNSSDPNRNDGGGRIAVSRDDSLRVYAYLIGEAKANDYGFIGVYRSDDGGITWTLPNGPAGGPYTTAHPNLAYGNPGWTYHQGYYNCAIIASNNDADKLLVGGLNCWRSDDGGATFSSVAGYIGGPLSMHVDMQDFRETPSGSWITTDGGVYFSSDFFQTQPQVLNQGIRGSEFWGYGQGWNEDFTVGGLYHNGVVSYFENYGLGTALQLGGGEPASGYANPGPGRKVLSSEVGGRCLPENIGDAMASFSVAMFPNESYWVAQSSEMEWLPNCYNTVFMGKNNILYKSDDNGTSFSQVYAFGTSSSAPVQSIEISWSNPEVMYVSQRPSSGSTGKVFKTTDGGSVWTQLSIPSGNSSRILLSLDPTNADRLFMAYPSGANGSKIFETSNGGTSWTNLTTTELNNEEIRAMITVPNASEGIYLFSYYNVFYRDSSMANWSIDAAGLPDVVNTNSAKPFFRDGKLRLATYGKGIWEKEFNIQPDRPVAQIMVDKTTSAPYCAIDTFYFDDHSILNHAGASWQWSFESGTPAISSLRNPEVVFPGPGNYVATLTVTDSSGNSDTDSLEIFVNAYTPGTYIQEGFESGFLPGNWMSNAGATGGNWTLSPFTGGYGNSSNSALFDNYNYDSQGSWSDIYAGWDLTSINNHFLKFDVAYSRYGGQYSDTPEVLASTDCGTTWQLLYRKGGDELATVPSITDSLFVPNSSQWRTDSVDVSSYEGQDDVIVAFRNWGHFGQGIYLDNINLDATTAVSDTYLAQKVQLYPNPVPEGGSVFISGNGNDEYFISLSNLQGKQVFGASGKTGETIRLKGLAPGTYFYTISGNRTLSFGKIIVAEPR
;
A
#
# COMPACT_ATOMS: atom_id res chain seq x y z
N MET A 1 29.00 7.49 40.33
CA MET A 1 28.52 8.29 39.17
C MET A 1 28.16 9.68 39.66
N ASN A 2 28.60 10.72 38.96
CA ASN A 2 28.61 12.11 39.42
C ASN A 2 27.26 12.80 39.12
N PRO A 3 26.56 13.42 40.10
CA PRO A 3 25.21 13.99 39.91
C PRO A 3 25.12 15.12 38.88
N MET A 4 26.22 15.79 38.51
CA MET A 4 26.23 16.78 37.42
C MET A 4 26.03 16.18 36.02
N LYS A 5 26.32 14.88 35.80
CA LYS A 5 26.04 14.22 34.51
C LYS A 5 24.56 13.87 34.33
N LYS A 6 23.77 13.78 35.42
CA LYS A 6 22.32 13.60 35.32
C LYS A 6 21.63 14.90 34.88
N LEU A 7 22.04 16.06 35.41
CA LEU A 7 21.35 17.33 35.09
C LEU A 7 21.57 17.81 33.65
N LEU A 8 22.72 17.51 33.04
CA LEU A 8 23.00 17.79 31.62
C LEU A 8 22.37 16.78 30.65
N PHE A 9 22.01 15.57 31.12
CA PHE A 9 21.21 14.60 30.36
C PHE A 9 19.71 14.89 30.45
N ILE A 10 19.26 15.48 31.57
CA ILE A 10 17.83 15.78 31.84
C ILE A 10 17.30 16.95 30.99
N LEU A 11 18.16 17.89 30.56
CA LEU A 11 17.74 18.99 29.66
C LEU A 11 17.78 18.62 28.17
N ALA A 12 18.47 17.54 27.79
CA ALA A 12 18.53 17.06 26.40
C ALA A 12 17.29 16.23 25.99
N LEU A 13 16.51 15.74 26.95
CA LEU A 13 15.36 14.84 26.71
C LEU A 13 13.98 15.51 26.85
N LEU A 14 13.93 16.78 27.26
CA LEU A 14 12.69 17.57 27.26
C LEU A 14 12.30 18.12 25.87
N ALA A 15 13.13 17.89 24.84
CA ALA A 15 12.91 18.41 23.48
C ALA A 15 13.41 17.47 22.35
N GLY A 16 13.48 16.15 22.59
CA GLY A 16 13.91 15.18 21.57
C GLY A 16 12.75 14.29 21.10
N VAL A 17 12.41 14.30 19.80
CA VAL A 17 12.74 13.23 18.82
C VAL A 17 12.53 13.75 17.36
N ALA A 18 13.66 13.99 16.68
CA ALA A 18 14.08 13.82 15.27
C ALA A 18 13.35 14.22 13.95
N CYS A 19 14.21 14.71 13.04
CA CYS A 19 14.36 14.58 11.58
C CYS A 19 13.21 14.68 10.56
N HIS A 20 11.99 15.10 10.90
CA HIS A 20 10.97 15.35 9.87
C HIS A 20 10.16 16.62 10.18
N ALA A 21 9.86 17.43 9.16
CA ALA A 21 9.28 18.77 9.38
C ALA A 21 7.79 18.78 9.77
N GLN A 22 7.12 17.62 9.81
CA GLN A 22 5.80 17.45 10.46
C GLN A 22 5.96 17.27 11.98
N ILE A 23 6.34 18.32 12.71
CA ILE A 23 6.40 18.26 14.17
C ILE A 23 4.99 18.48 14.73
N LEU A 24 4.31 17.39 15.15
CA LEU A 24 3.18 17.54 16.09
C LEU A 24 3.76 17.86 17.46
N GLN A 25 3.23 18.89 18.10
CA GLN A 25 3.57 19.14 19.49
C GLN A 25 3.11 17.98 20.38
N LYS A 26 3.70 17.82 21.54
CA LYS A 26 3.16 16.88 22.53
C LYS A 26 1.85 17.47 23.09
N PRO A 27 0.77 16.66 23.29
CA PRO A 27 -0.46 17.17 23.90
C PRO A 27 -0.22 17.71 25.31
N SER A 28 -1.18 18.46 25.84
CA SER A 28 -1.11 18.93 27.22
C SER A 28 -1.06 17.75 28.21
N PRO A 29 -0.50 17.91 29.42
CA PRO A 29 -0.54 16.87 30.44
C PRO A 29 -1.96 16.39 30.77
N PHE A 30 -2.96 17.25 30.62
CA PHE A 30 -4.37 16.89 30.79
C PHE A 30 -4.84 15.95 29.68
N ASP A 31 -4.55 16.24 28.43
CA ASP A 31 -4.96 15.40 27.29
C ASP A 31 -4.29 14.03 27.36
N ILE A 32 -2.97 14.00 27.66
CA ILE A 32 -2.23 12.74 27.83
C ILE A 32 -2.85 11.86 28.91
N ALA A 33 -3.25 12.45 30.05
CA ALA A 33 -3.87 11.69 31.14
C ALA A 33 -5.23 11.07 30.75
N ASN A 34 -5.88 11.58 29.70
CA ASN A 34 -7.14 11.06 29.17
C ASN A 34 -6.96 10.19 27.90
N SER A 35 -5.75 10.11 27.34
CA SER A 35 -5.42 9.25 26.20
C SER A 35 -5.39 7.76 26.59
N PRO A 36 -5.52 6.82 25.62
CA PRO A 36 -5.33 5.40 25.85
C PRO A 36 -3.94 5.06 26.41
N GLN A 37 -3.81 3.91 27.09
CA GLN A 37 -2.55 3.51 27.74
C GLN A 37 -1.36 3.43 26.77
N TRP A 38 -1.57 2.99 25.52
CA TRP A 38 -0.51 2.95 24.52
C TRP A 38 0.03 4.35 24.20
N ALA A 39 -0.84 5.36 24.17
CA ALA A 39 -0.48 6.74 23.91
C ALA A 39 0.21 7.36 25.13
N GLN A 40 -0.27 7.06 26.34
CA GLN A 40 0.41 7.45 27.58
C GLN A 40 1.85 6.93 27.65
N GLU A 41 2.07 5.66 27.30
CA GLU A 41 3.41 5.05 27.23
C GLU A 41 4.27 5.75 26.16
N MET A 42 3.71 5.99 24.97
CA MET A 42 4.38 6.70 23.88
C MET A 42 4.80 8.11 24.28
N TYR A 43 3.97 8.82 25.04
CA TYR A 43 4.25 10.17 25.55
C TYR A 43 5.10 10.19 26.83
N SER A 44 5.55 9.04 27.34
CA SER A 44 6.43 9.01 28.51
C SER A 44 7.80 9.62 28.21
N GLU A 45 8.62 9.87 29.24
CA GLU A 45 9.98 10.41 29.07
C GLU A 45 10.95 9.43 28.39
N SER A 46 10.63 8.14 28.36
CA SER A 46 11.50 7.09 27.81
C SER A 46 10.64 5.94 27.28
N PRO A 47 9.88 6.18 26.20
CA PRO A 47 8.94 5.19 25.67
C PRO A 47 9.67 3.94 25.20
N ASN A 48 9.18 2.76 25.56
CA ASN A 48 9.66 1.50 24.98
C ASN A 48 8.80 1.12 23.77
N VAL A 49 9.40 1.05 22.59
CA VAL A 49 8.68 0.85 21.33
C VAL A 49 7.95 -0.49 21.28
N PHE A 50 8.53 -1.55 21.85
CA PHE A 50 7.90 -2.87 21.89
C PHE A 50 6.67 -2.88 22.80
N VAL A 51 6.70 -2.12 23.90
CA VAL A 51 5.55 -1.95 24.79
C VAL A 51 4.47 -1.13 24.10
N VAL A 52 4.81 0.00 23.48
CA VAL A 52 3.85 0.83 22.75
C VAL A 52 3.17 0.04 21.63
N ASP A 53 3.94 -0.64 20.78
CA ASP A 53 3.41 -1.44 19.66
C ASP A 53 2.47 -2.57 20.16
N SER A 54 2.82 -3.22 21.26
CA SER A 54 2.01 -4.28 21.89
C SER A 54 0.69 -3.73 22.44
N LEU A 55 0.72 -2.62 23.17
CA LEU A 55 -0.47 -1.96 23.70
C LEU A 55 -1.35 -1.40 22.58
N TYR A 56 -0.75 -0.80 21.55
CA TYR A 56 -1.45 -0.29 20.37
C TYR A 56 -2.19 -1.42 19.65
N SER A 57 -1.50 -2.52 19.35
CA SER A 57 -2.08 -3.68 18.67
C SER A 57 -3.22 -4.30 19.50
N SER A 58 -3.04 -4.40 20.82
CA SER A 58 -4.07 -4.92 21.74
C SER A 58 -5.30 -4.02 21.80
N TYR A 59 -5.11 -2.70 21.75
CA TYR A 59 -6.20 -1.72 21.74
C TYR A 59 -7.05 -1.84 20.46
N PHE A 60 -6.42 -1.78 19.29
CA PHE A 60 -7.12 -1.83 18.01
C PHE A 60 -7.59 -3.23 17.59
N ALA A 61 -7.23 -4.28 18.33
CA ALA A 61 -7.89 -5.58 18.20
C ALA A 61 -9.38 -5.55 18.63
N THR A 62 -9.80 -4.54 19.41
CA THR A 62 -11.18 -4.41 19.94
C THR A 62 -11.80 -3.03 19.66
N HIS A 63 -11.06 -2.12 19.06
CA HIS A 63 -11.51 -0.76 18.75
C HIS A 63 -11.32 -0.47 17.27
N LEU A 64 -12.28 0.22 16.66
CA LEU A 64 -12.11 0.74 15.31
C LEU A 64 -11.00 1.80 15.28
N PHE A 65 -10.23 1.82 14.19
CA PHE A 65 -9.28 2.89 13.97
C PHE A 65 -9.99 4.23 13.80
N VAL A 66 -9.51 5.25 14.51
CA VAL A 66 -10.00 6.63 14.39
C VAL A 66 -8.79 7.54 14.23
N LYS A 67 -8.74 8.29 13.12
CA LYS A 67 -7.73 9.34 12.92
C LYS A 67 -7.96 10.45 13.95
N ASN A 68 -7.00 10.62 14.86
CA ASN A 68 -7.02 11.60 15.93
C ASN A 68 -5.58 12.05 16.25
N TYR A 69 -5.42 12.94 17.23
CA TYR A 69 -4.11 13.45 17.60
C TYR A 69 -3.11 12.33 17.95
N ASP A 70 -3.49 11.39 18.82
CA ASP A 70 -2.62 10.32 19.29
C ASP A 70 -2.16 9.38 18.17
N THR A 71 -3.09 8.96 17.31
CA THR A 71 -2.78 8.05 16.20
C THR A 71 -1.88 8.73 15.15
N GLN A 72 -2.06 10.03 14.92
CA GLN A 72 -1.20 10.80 14.03
C GLN A 72 0.17 11.08 14.65
N TYR A 73 0.24 11.32 15.96
CA TYR A 73 1.51 11.41 16.68
C TYR A 73 2.26 10.08 16.63
N TYR A 74 1.58 8.95 16.86
CA TYR A 74 2.17 7.62 16.76
C TYR A 74 2.76 7.35 15.37
N LYS A 75 2.02 7.64 14.29
CA LYS A 75 2.51 7.55 12.90
C LYS A 75 3.82 8.31 12.72
N ARG A 76 3.85 9.59 13.11
CA ARG A 76 5.04 10.46 12.96
C ARG A 76 6.19 10.00 13.84
N TRP A 77 5.92 9.68 15.11
CA TRP A 77 6.91 9.16 16.06
C TRP A 77 7.55 7.85 15.56
N LYS A 78 6.74 6.92 15.05
CA LYS A 78 7.23 5.65 14.48
C LYS A 78 8.12 5.85 13.25
N LYS A 79 7.77 6.77 12.36
CA LYS A 79 8.60 7.13 11.19
C LYS A 79 9.95 7.68 11.64
N VAL A 80 9.94 8.56 12.64
CA VAL A 80 11.14 9.23 13.17
C VAL A 80 12.10 8.26 13.85
N ILE A 81 11.60 7.32 14.66
CA ILE A 81 12.45 6.36 15.40
C ILE A 81 12.82 5.12 14.58
N ALA A 82 12.31 4.98 13.36
CA ALA A 82 12.61 3.84 12.50
C ALA A 82 14.12 3.75 12.27
N GLY A 83 14.70 2.55 12.43
CA GLY A 83 16.16 2.36 12.34
C GLY A 83 16.94 2.70 13.62
N HIS A 84 16.28 3.27 14.64
CA HIS A 84 16.89 3.71 15.91
C HIS A 84 16.39 2.92 17.12
N ILE A 85 15.78 1.76 16.90
CA ILE A 85 15.22 0.91 17.96
C ILE A 85 16.27 -0.12 18.37
N ALA A 86 16.72 -0.04 19.62
CA ALA A 86 17.66 -0.99 20.21
C ALA A 86 17.01 -2.36 20.46
N ASP A 87 17.82 -3.37 20.75
CA ASP A 87 17.39 -4.77 20.95
C ASP A 87 16.42 -4.94 22.13
N ASP A 88 16.42 -4.01 23.09
CA ASP A 88 15.52 -3.97 24.24
C ASP A 88 14.27 -3.10 24.04
N GLY A 89 14.15 -2.44 22.88
CA GLY A 89 13.02 -1.59 22.50
C GLY A 89 13.17 -0.12 22.90
N SER A 90 14.29 0.28 23.49
CA SER A 90 14.63 1.70 23.68
C SER A 90 14.97 2.40 22.36
N VAL A 91 14.80 3.72 22.32
CA VAL A 91 15.09 4.54 21.14
C VAL A 91 16.43 5.27 21.34
N GLU A 92 17.36 5.08 20.41
CA GLU A 92 18.68 5.72 20.40
C GLU A 92 18.83 6.61 19.17
N MET A 93 18.42 7.88 19.31
CA MET A 93 18.54 8.86 18.22
C MET A 93 19.97 9.43 18.14
N PRO A 94 20.54 9.55 16.93
CA PRO A 94 21.80 10.27 16.74
C PRO A 94 21.61 11.78 16.96
N SER A 95 22.64 12.44 17.45
CA SER A 95 22.75 13.90 17.45
C SER A 95 22.98 14.42 16.02
N ALA A 96 22.67 15.70 15.76
CA ALA A 96 22.90 16.33 14.46
C ALA A 96 24.38 16.24 14.00
N MET A 97 25.32 16.27 14.94
CA MET A 97 26.75 16.10 14.66
C MET A 97 27.08 14.67 14.24
N GLU A 98 26.45 13.67 14.85
CA GLU A 98 26.60 12.26 14.48
C GLU A 98 25.97 11.99 13.11
N GLU A 99 24.79 12.52 12.82
CA GLU A 99 24.17 12.42 11.48
C GLU A 99 25.06 13.05 10.39
N SER A 100 25.60 14.24 10.65
CA SER A 100 26.52 14.91 9.73
C SER A 100 27.80 14.11 9.51
N ALA A 101 28.34 13.50 10.58
CA ALA A 101 29.53 12.65 10.50
C ALA A 101 29.25 11.35 9.73
N LEU A 102 28.08 10.74 9.93
CA LEU A 102 27.64 9.55 9.19
C LEU A 102 27.51 9.83 7.70
N SER A 103 26.86 10.93 7.33
CA SER A 103 26.79 11.38 5.94
C SER A 103 28.18 11.60 5.33
N ALA A 104 29.06 12.32 6.04
CA ALA A 104 30.40 12.58 5.55
C ALA A 104 31.21 11.28 5.36
N ASP A 105 31.05 10.31 6.26
CA ASP A 105 31.63 8.98 6.12
C ASP A 105 31.10 8.27 4.86
N MET A 106 29.79 8.31 4.59
CA MET A 106 29.20 7.72 3.39
C MET A 106 29.74 8.37 2.11
N ASN A 107 29.85 9.69 2.09
CA ASN A 107 30.41 10.42 0.94
C ASN A 107 31.90 10.09 0.73
N ASN A 108 32.67 9.94 1.81
CA ASN A 108 34.06 9.50 1.73
C ASN A 108 34.18 8.07 1.20
N LYS A 109 33.29 7.15 1.61
CA LYS A 109 33.22 5.78 1.06
C LYS A 109 32.97 5.83 -0.45
N ARG A 110 31.97 6.60 -0.91
CA ARG A 110 31.66 6.79 -2.34
C ARG A 110 32.84 7.37 -3.12
N ALA A 111 33.50 8.41 -2.59
CA ALA A 111 34.61 9.10 -3.25
C ALA A 111 35.91 8.29 -3.30
N ALA A 112 36.13 7.39 -2.35
CA ALA A 112 37.30 6.51 -2.32
C ALA A 112 37.27 5.42 -3.40
N LEU A 113 36.11 5.20 -4.02
CA LEU A 113 35.90 4.12 -4.99
C LEU A 113 36.18 4.59 -6.41
N LYS A 114 36.97 3.77 -7.11
CA LYS A 114 37.23 3.88 -8.55
C LYS A 114 36.60 2.65 -9.22
N ASP A 115 35.31 2.68 -9.55
CA ASP A 115 34.77 1.69 -10.48
C ASP A 115 34.66 2.28 -11.89
N SER A 116 35.25 1.57 -12.84
CA SER A 116 35.31 1.89 -14.26
C SER A 116 34.14 1.31 -15.07
N ARG A 117 33.16 0.65 -14.43
CA ARG A 117 32.11 -0.14 -15.09
C ARG A 117 30.77 0.56 -15.36
N LEU A 118 30.53 1.80 -14.92
CA LEU A 118 29.14 2.22 -14.64
C LEU A 118 28.49 3.17 -15.66
N SER A 119 27.31 2.78 -16.15
CA SER A 119 26.20 3.71 -16.41
C SER A 119 25.70 4.28 -15.07
N SER A 120 25.15 5.50 -15.06
CA SER A 120 24.65 6.14 -13.82
C SER A 120 23.20 5.76 -13.56
N TRP A 121 22.80 5.70 -12.28
CA TRP A 121 21.39 5.70 -11.90
C TRP A 121 20.72 6.96 -12.43
N ASN A 122 19.53 6.81 -13.00
CA ASN A 122 18.72 7.91 -13.51
C ASN A 122 17.34 7.89 -12.85
N PRO A 123 16.82 9.06 -12.45
CA PRO A 123 15.45 9.14 -11.97
C PRO A 123 14.50 8.96 -13.17
N ILE A 124 13.37 8.28 -12.99
CA ILE A 124 12.37 8.03 -14.05
C ILE A 124 10.99 8.63 -13.74
N GLY A 125 10.83 9.21 -12.56
CA GLY A 125 9.63 9.97 -12.19
C GLY A 125 9.02 9.52 -10.86
N PRO A 126 7.78 9.93 -10.60
CA PRO A 126 6.93 10.76 -11.47
C PRO A 126 7.50 12.19 -11.65
N TRP A 127 7.37 12.73 -12.86
CA TRP A 127 7.61 14.15 -13.17
C TRP A 127 6.31 14.93 -13.10
N VAL A 128 5.21 14.31 -13.52
CA VAL A 128 3.87 14.87 -13.52
C VAL A 128 2.87 13.76 -13.23
N VAL A 129 1.93 14.02 -12.33
CA VAL A 129 0.79 13.15 -12.05
C VAL A 129 -0.45 13.73 -12.74
N LYS A 130 -1.21 12.85 -13.40
CA LYS A 130 -2.43 13.21 -14.12
C LYS A 130 -3.64 12.42 -13.65
N ASN A 131 -4.82 13.02 -13.75
CA ASN A 131 -6.08 12.31 -13.56
C ASN A 131 -6.46 11.50 -14.82
N ASN A 132 -7.57 10.76 -14.75
CA ASN A 132 -8.05 9.96 -15.88
C ASN A 132 -8.56 10.81 -17.07
N GLN A 133 -8.68 12.13 -16.92
CA GLN A 133 -9.01 13.07 -18.00
C GLN A 133 -7.75 13.64 -18.67
N ASN A 134 -6.56 13.13 -18.33
CA ASN A 134 -5.26 13.57 -18.84
C ASN A 134 -4.88 15.00 -18.42
N GLU A 135 -5.42 15.47 -17.30
CA GLU A 135 -5.14 16.79 -16.72
C GLU A 135 -4.10 16.64 -15.61
N ALA A 136 -3.13 17.56 -15.54
CA ALA A 136 -2.16 17.58 -14.45
C ALA A 136 -2.85 17.96 -13.13
N ILE A 137 -2.55 17.22 -12.07
CA ILE A 137 -3.11 17.43 -10.73
C ILE A 137 -2.00 17.52 -9.69
N SER A 138 -2.30 18.11 -8.52
CA SER A 138 -1.36 18.13 -7.41
C SER A 138 -1.65 16.99 -6.44
N GLU A 139 -1.34 15.77 -6.88
CA GLU A 139 -1.30 14.53 -6.07
C GLU A 139 0.08 13.88 -6.29
N GLN A 140 1.14 14.64 -6.06
CA GLN A 140 2.50 14.26 -6.46
C GLN A 140 3.49 14.27 -5.29
N THR A 141 3.58 15.39 -4.57
CA THR A 141 4.61 15.56 -3.53
C THR A 141 4.30 16.73 -2.62
N ASN A 142 4.78 16.62 -1.38
CA ASN A 142 4.58 17.62 -0.35
C ASN A 142 5.63 18.74 -0.43
N VAL A 143 5.17 19.96 -0.66
CA VAL A 143 6.00 21.15 -0.85
C VAL A 143 5.82 22.14 0.31
N TYR A 144 6.83 22.22 1.17
CA TYR A 144 6.80 23.00 2.42
C TYR A 144 7.01 24.48 2.26
N SER A 145 7.83 24.89 1.30
CA SER A 145 8.23 26.29 1.22
C SER A 145 8.44 26.74 -0.21
N PHE A 146 8.16 28.02 -0.47
CA PHE A 146 8.27 28.63 -1.78
C PHE A 146 8.99 29.98 -1.73
N ALA A 147 9.82 30.25 -2.75
CA ALA A 147 10.40 31.56 -2.99
C ALA A 147 10.47 31.90 -4.48
N GLN A 148 10.20 33.16 -4.82
CA GLN A 148 10.37 33.73 -6.17
C GLN A 148 11.37 34.88 -6.13
N CYS A 149 12.30 34.93 -7.10
CA CYS A 149 13.18 36.07 -7.25
C CYS A 149 12.40 37.28 -7.77
N LYS A 150 12.36 38.38 -6.99
CA LYS A 150 11.55 39.56 -7.31
C LYS A 150 11.95 40.24 -8.62
N MET A 151 13.25 40.41 -8.88
CA MET A 151 13.74 41.06 -10.11
C MET A 151 13.84 40.10 -11.30
N THR A 152 13.78 38.78 -11.07
CA THR A 152 13.76 37.75 -12.13
C THR A 152 12.64 36.74 -11.84
N PRO A 153 11.36 37.09 -12.06
CA PRO A 153 10.22 36.30 -11.59
C PRO A 153 10.10 34.88 -12.19
N SER A 154 10.84 34.58 -13.27
CA SER A 154 10.91 33.22 -13.81
C SER A 154 11.78 32.28 -12.97
N VAL A 155 12.60 32.80 -12.06
CA VAL A 155 13.44 32.01 -11.14
C VAL A 155 12.69 31.77 -9.84
N LEU A 156 12.38 30.50 -9.58
CA LEU A 156 11.65 30.03 -8.41
C LEU A 156 12.46 28.96 -7.68
N TYR A 157 12.22 28.84 -6.38
CA TYR A 157 12.78 27.81 -5.51
C TYR A 157 11.67 27.21 -4.64
N ILE A 158 11.73 25.91 -4.42
CA ILE A 158 10.88 25.21 -3.46
C ILE A 158 11.70 24.26 -2.59
N GLY A 159 11.20 24.03 -1.38
CA GLY A 159 11.67 23.00 -0.47
C GLY A 159 10.59 21.95 -0.22
N THR A 160 10.95 20.66 -0.22
CA THR A 160 10.01 19.55 -0.06
C THR A 160 10.17 18.82 1.27
N GLU A 161 9.16 18.00 1.62
CA GLU A 161 9.16 17.15 2.82
C GLU A 161 10.38 16.21 2.93
N PRO A 162 10.82 15.53 1.85
CA PRO A 162 11.95 14.61 1.92
C PRO A 162 13.33 15.28 1.97
N GLY A 163 13.37 16.62 2.07
CA GLY A 163 14.61 17.37 2.18
C GLY A 163 15.25 17.75 0.84
N GLU A 164 14.50 17.70 -0.27
CA GLU A 164 14.99 18.15 -1.57
C GLU A 164 14.66 19.62 -1.85
N ILE A 165 15.55 20.30 -2.57
CA ILE A 165 15.39 21.68 -3.02
C ILE A 165 15.31 21.66 -4.53
N PHE A 166 14.28 22.30 -5.09
CA PHE A 166 14.11 22.41 -6.54
C PHE A 166 14.21 23.86 -6.99
N LYS A 167 14.66 24.04 -8.23
CA LYS A 167 14.71 25.32 -8.93
C LYS A 167 13.94 25.25 -10.23
N SER A 168 13.20 26.30 -10.53
CA SER A 168 12.68 26.58 -11.86
C SER A 168 13.30 27.88 -12.39
N THR A 169 13.52 27.97 -13.71
CA THR A 169 13.99 29.18 -14.39
C THR A 169 13.01 29.68 -15.45
N ASP A 170 11.86 29.02 -15.59
CA ASP A 170 10.82 29.26 -16.59
C ASP A 170 9.44 29.55 -15.96
N GLY A 171 9.41 30.00 -14.71
CA GLY A 171 8.19 30.41 -14.02
C GLY A 171 7.35 29.24 -13.49
N GLY A 172 7.99 28.12 -13.16
CA GLY A 172 7.36 26.94 -12.55
C GLY A 172 6.88 25.90 -13.57
N ASN A 173 7.16 26.09 -14.86
CA ASN A 173 6.78 25.13 -15.89
C ASN A 173 7.66 23.87 -15.86
N ASN A 174 8.93 23.99 -15.43
CA ASN A 174 9.81 22.86 -15.18
C ASN A 174 10.64 23.09 -13.91
N TRP A 175 10.76 22.05 -13.09
CA TRP A 175 11.54 22.02 -11.86
C TRP A 175 12.70 21.02 -11.94
N TYR A 176 13.85 21.40 -11.37
CA TYR A 176 15.05 20.57 -11.32
C TYR A 176 15.57 20.49 -9.88
N CYS A 177 15.88 19.28 -9.41
CA CYS A 177 16.49 19.09 -8.10
C CYS A 177 17.92 19.65 -8.11
N ILE A 178 18.24 20.49 -7.12
CA ILE A 178 19.52 21.19 -6.98
C ILE A 178 20.19 20.87 -5.62
N SER A 179 19.76 19.79 -4.98
CA SER A 179 20.28 19.34 -3.68
C SER A 179 20.58 17.83 -3.66
N GLU A 180 20.75 17.19 -4.82
CA GLU A 180 21.01 15.74 -4.90
C GLU A 180 22.28 15.32 -4.14
N ASN A 181 23.31 16.16 -4.22
CA ASN A 181 24.61 15.97 -3.56
C ASN A 181 24.64 16.57 -2.14
N MET A 182 23.48 16.65 -1.50
CA MET A 182 23.36 17.08 -0.11
C MET A 182 22.69 15.98 0.70
N ALA A 183 23.31 15.62 1.82
CA ALA A 183 22.71 14.69 2.77
C ALA A 183 21.73 15.38 3.72
N ILE A 184 20.65 15.89 3.13
CA ILE A 184 19.54 16.45 3.89
C ILE A 184 18.53 15.32 4.16
N THR A 185 18.29 15.04 5.43
CA THR A 185 17.36 14.00 5.90
C THR A 185 16.08 14.57 6.51
N SER A 186 15.92 15.89 6.52
CA SER A 186 14.76 16.58 7.08
C SER A 186 14.19 17.58 6.09
N GLY A 187 12.87 17.78 6.13
CA GLY A 187 12.19 18.68 5.21
C GLY A 187 12.67 20.12 5.26
N ILE A 188 12.59 20.80 4.12
CA ILE A 188 13.02 22.19 3.95
C ILE A 188 11.87 23.14 4.31
N GLY A 189 11.80 23.51 5.58
CA GLY A 189 10.73 24.35 6.14
C GLY A 189 10.74 25.81 5.66
N ALA A 190 11.87 26.31 5.15
CA ALA A 190 11.95 27.65 4.59
C ALA A 190 12.98 27.74 3.45
N VAL A 191 12.60 28.42 2.37
CA VAL A 191 13.50 28.86 1.31
C VAL A 191 13.36 30.37 1.10
N ALA A 192 14.46 31.05 0.79
CA ALA A 192 14.45 32.46 0.43
C ALA A 192 15.52 32.76 -0.62
N VAL A 193 15.16 33.56 -1.63
CA VAL A 193 16.07 34.02 -2.67
C VAL A 193 16.20 35.54 -2.61
N SER A 194 17.41 36.06 -2.82
CA SER A 194 17.64 37.50 -2.85
C SER A 194 16.79 38.16 -3.93
N ALA A 195 16.16 39.28 -3.57
CA ALA A 195 15.27 40.01 -4.48
C ALA A 195 15.96 40.39 -5.78
N GLY A 196 17.26 40.71 -5.71
CA GLY A 196 18.04 41.22 -6.83
C GLY A 196 19.11 40.29 -7.41
N ASN A 197 19.31 39.13 -6.81
CA ASN A 197 20.26 38.14 -7.30
C ASN A 197 19.60 36.76 -7.25
N PRO A 198 19.18 36.18 -8.40
CA PRO A 198 18.54 34.88 -8.43
C PRO A 198 19.45 33.74 -7.96
N ASP A 199 20.76 33.95 -7.88
CA ASP A 199 21.73 32.91 -7.49
C ASP A 199 22.06 32.91 -5.99
N SER A 200 21.62 33.93 -5.25
CA SER A 200 21.81 34.00 -3.79
C SER A 200 20.58 33.47 -3.08
N VAL A 201 20.64 32.21 -2.65
CA VAL A 201 19.50 31.49 -2.05
C VAL A 201 19.90 30.86 -0.72
N PHE A 202 18.95 30.82 0.21
CA PHE A 202 19.05 30.14 1.49
C PHE A 202 17.95 29.08 1.59
N ALA A 203 18.28 27.96 2.24
CA ALA A 203 17.35 26.90 2.56
C ALA A 203 17.59 26.46 4.01
N GLY A 204 16.52 26.40 4.80
CA GLY A 204 16.56 26.05 6.22
C GLY A 204 15.78 24.77 6.49
N CYS A 205 16.32 23.94 7.38
CA CYS A 205 15.71 22.70 7.84
C CYS A 205 15.78 22.58 9.38
N ASN A 206 15.58 21.39 9.93
CA ASN A 206 15.51 21.17 11.37
C ASN A 206 16.82 21.49 12.11
N ASN A 207 17.98 21.24 11.51
CA ASN A 207 19.27 21.33 12.21
C ASN A 207 20.29 22.27 11.55
N ALA A 208 19.96 22.83 10.38
CA ALA A 208 20.92 23.60 9.59
C ALA A 208 20.25 24.68 8.73
N LEU A 209 21.05 25.69 8.42
CA LEU A 209 20.80 26.67 7.37
C LEU A 209 21.88 26.52 6.31
N TYR A 210 21.45 26.34 5.06
CA TYR A 210 22.30 26.27 3.90
C TYR A 210 22.21 27.54 3.08
N ARG A 211 23.32 27.92 2.46
CA ARG A 211 23.44 29.08 1.57
C ARG A 211 24.10 28.65 0.28
N SER A 212 23.57 29.12 -0.84
CA SER A 212 24.20 29.04 -2.16
C SER A 212 24.38 30.45 -2.74
N THR A 213 25.47 30.64 -3.48
CA THR A 213 25.78 31.88 -4.22
C THR A 213 25.83 31.68 -5.73
N ASP A 214 25.54 30.47 -6.19
CA ASP A 214 25.59 30.05 -7.58
C ASP A 214 24.27 29.41 -8.03
N GLY A 215 23.19 29.76 -7.32
CA GLY A 215 21.83 29.38 -7.67
C GLY A 215 21.51 27.92 -7.44
N GLY A 216 22.23 27.25 -6.53
CA GLY A 216 21.99 25.87 -6.11
C GLY A 216 22.98 24.84 -6.66
N MET A 217 24.00 25.25 -7.41
CA MET A 217 25.02 24.30 -7.89
C MET A 217 25.90 23.81 -6.74
N THR A 218 26.21 24.69 -5.79
CA THR A 218 26.91 24.36 -4.54
C THR A 218 26.24 25.02 -3.34
N TRP A 219 26.32 24.33 -2.19
CA TRP A 219 25.73 24.77 -0.93
C TRP A 219 26.75 24.74 0.20
N THR A 220 26.67 25.72 1.09
CA THR A 220 27.49 25.80 2.31
C THR A 220 26.57 25.88 3.53
N THR A 221 26.86 25.08 4.55
CA THR A 221 26.20 25.21 5.86
C THR A 221 26.72 26.46 6.56
N VAL A 222 25.84 27.43 6.84
CA VAL A 222 26.19 28.73 7.45
C VAL A 222 25.68 28.88 8.89
N LEU A 223 24.77 28.00 9.31
CA LEU A 223 24.34 27.88 10.70
C LEU A 223 24.00 26.41 10.97
N SER A 224 24.47 25.87 12.10
CA SER A 224 24.14 24.51 12.54
C SER A 224 23.86 24.54 14.04
N VAL A 225 22.60 24.29 14.39
CA VAL A 225 22.09 24.33 15.76
C VAL A 225 21.11 23.18 15.91
N SER A 226 21.23 22.39 16.98
CA SER A 226 20.29 21.30 17.25
C SER A 226 18.88 21.85 17.44
N ASN A 227 17.88 21.24 16.81
CA ASN A 227 16.48 21.65 16.87
C ASN A 227 16.23 23.10 16.41
N LEU A 228 17.09 23.63 15.52
CA LEU A 228 16.95 24.96 14.94
C LEU A 228 15.52 25.16 14.39
N ASN A 229 15.04 24.23 13.57
CA ASN A 229 13.74 24.27 12.89
C ASN A 229 13.43 25.66 12.32
N VAL A 230 14.02 25.93 11.15
CA VAL A 230 13.87 27.21 10.46
C VAL A 230 12.46 27.36 9.89
N MET A 231 11.73 28.39 10.32
CA MET A 231 10.33 28.63 9.98
C MET A 231 10.10 29.74 8.94
N GLU A 232 10.98 30.75 8.92
CA GLU A 232 10.96 31.83 7.94
C GLU A 232 12.38 32.39 7.76
N ILE A 233 12.74 32.71 6.52
CA ILE A 233 14.00 33.38 6.17
C ILE A 233 13.65 34.69 5.46
N PHE A 234 14.14 35.80 5.98
CA PHE A 234 13.96 37.11 5.36
C PHE A 234 15.30 37.68 4.90
N ILE A 235 15.40 37.99 3.60
CA ILE A 235 16.55 38.68 3.00
C ILE A 235 16.12 40.10 2.67
N GLN A 236 16.79 41.10 3.22
CA GLN A 236 16.40 42.49 3.00
C GLN A 236 16.62 42.91 1.53
N PRO A 237 15.57 43.35 0.80
CA PRO A 237 15.68 43.58 -0.64
C PRO A 237 16.67 44.69 -1.04
N GLU A 238 16.75 45.77 -0.26
CA GLU A 238 17.59 46.93 -0.56
C GLU A 238 19.02 46.78 0.00
N ASN A 239 19.21 45.86 0.95
CA ASN A 239 20.51 45.54 1.53
C ASN A 239 20.60 44.04 1.84
N PRO A 240 20.95 43.19 0.86
CA PRO A 240 20.97 41.73 1.05
C PRO A 240 22.05 41.25 2.02
N HIS A 241 22.86 42.16 2.60
CA HIS A 241 23.73 41.81 3.72
C HIS A 241 22.96 41.53 5.01
N ILE A 242 21.72 42.06 5.13
CA ILE A 242 20.85 41.82 6.28
C ILE A 242 19.97 40.61 5.98
N VAL A 243 20.19 39.54 6.74
CA VAL A 243 19.41 38.29 6.68
C VAL A 243 18.90 37.97 8.07
N LEU A 244 17.62 37.64 8.19
CA LEU A 244 16.96 37.25 9.43
C LEU A 244 16.43 35.83 9.32
N ILE A 245 16.55 35.06 10.41
CA ILE A 245 16.09 33.68 10.50
C ILE A 245 15.16 33.57 11.71
N ALA A 246 13.89 33.26 11.45
CA ALA A 246 12.92 32.86 12.45
C ALA A 246 13.03 31.35 12.68
N ALA A 247 13.25 30.94 13.92
CA ALA A 247 13.53 29.56 14.27
C ALA A 247 12.93 29.19 15.63
N SER A 248 12.76 27.90 15.88
CA SER A 248 12.30 27.40 17.19
C SER A 248 13.25 27.74 18.33
N THR A 249 14.54 27.94 18.03
CA THR A 249 15.57 28.24 19.02
C THR A 249 15.83 29.74 19.22
N GLY A 250 15.24 30.63 18.41
CA GLY A 250 15.59 32.04 18.47
C GLY A 250 15.33 32.85 17.21
N LEU A 251 15.65 34.13 17.31
CA LEU A 251 15.84 35.02 16.17
C LEU A 251 17.33 35.18 15.89
N TYR A 252 17.76 34.87 14.67
CA TYR A 252 19.14 35.05 14.22
C TYR A 252 19.23 36.15 13.17
N ARG A 253 20.31 36.93 13.22
CA ARG A 253 20.57 38.04 12.31
C ARG A 253 21.99 38.01 11.77
N SER A 254 22.12 38.23 10.48
CA SER A 254 23.39 38.48 9.79
C SER A 254 23.44 39.92 9.27
N VAL A 255 24.65 40.48 9.19
CA VAL A 255 24.95 41.79 8.60
C VAL A 255 26.00 41.72 7.49
N ASP A 256 26.39 40.50 7.10
CA ASP A 256 27.45 40.23 6.11
C ASP A 256 26.95 39.37 4.95
N GLY A 257 25.63 39.24 4.77
CA GLY A 257 25.02 38.46 3.69
C GLY A 257 24.86 36.98 4.00
N GLY A 258 24.78 36.64 5.29
CA GLY A 258 24.59 35.29 5.80
C GLY A 258 25.87 34.47 5.86
N ASN A 259 27.04 35.10 5.97
CA ASN A 259 28.29 34.37 6.25
C ASN A 259 28.38 34.03 7.73
N VAL A 260 27.96 34.95 8.61
CA VAL A 260 27.87 34.74 10.05
C VAL A 260 26.53 35.23 10.58
N PHE A 261 25.98 34.49 11.55
CA PHE A 261 24.74 34.83 12.25
C PHE A 261 24.98 35.04 13.75
N ALA A 262 24.36 36.09 14.30
CA ALA A 262 24.24 36.32 15.73
C ALA A 262 22.82 36.00 16.18
N GLN A 263 22.66 35.25 17.27
CA GLN A 263 21.37 35.09 17.94
C GLN A 263 21.07 36.36 18.75
N ILE A 264 19.96 37.03 18.44
CA ILE A 264 19.59 38.30 19.07
C ILE A 264 18.40 38.16 20.04
N ASP A 265 17.66 37.06 19.96
CA ASP A 265 16.63 36.66 20.93
C ASP A 265 16.61 35.12 21.00
N ASN A 266 16.33 34.56 22.17
CA ASN A 266 16.33 33.12 22.45
C ASN A 266 14.93 32.51 22.63
N GLN A 267 13.89 33.33 22.46
CA GLN A 267 12.52 32.84 22.33
C GLN A 267 12.28 32.25 20.93
N PRO A 268 11.32 31.32 20.73
CA PRO A 268 10.89 30.89 19.41
C PRO A 268 10.37 32.07 18.57
N TYR A 269 10.72 32.11 17.29
CA TYR A 269 10.15 33.06 16.31
C TYR A 269 9.52 32.28 15.16
N TYR A 270 8.26 32.59 14.86
CA TYR A 270 7.46 31.88 13.88
C TYR A 270 7.57 32.51 12.49
N ASP A 271 7.36 33.82 12.40
CA ASP A 271 7.33 34.55 11.14
C ASP A 271 7.90 35.96 11.27
N ILE A 272 8.41 36.49 10.16
CA ILE A 272 9.00 37.84 10.06
C ILE A 272 8.56 38.46 8.75
N LYS A 273 7.95 39.65 8.81
CA LYS A 273 7.56 40.43 7.63
C LYS A 273 8.06 41.85 7.73
N ARG A 274 8.36 42.46 6.58
CA ARG A 274 8.70 43.89 6.48
C ARG A 274 7.48 44.67 6.03
N ARG A 275 7.23 45.85 6.62
CA ARG A 275 6.20 46.75 6.11
C ARG A 275 6.54 47.19 4.68
N PRO A 276 5.63 46.98 3.70
CA PRO A 276 5.84 47.43 2.33
C PRO A 276 6.22 48.93 2.26
N GLY A 277 7.18 49.26 1.39
CA GLY A 277 7.64 50.64 1.20
C GLY A 277 8.60 51.19 2.26
N THR A 278 9.03 50.40 3.24
CA THR A 278 9.98 50.85 4.30
C THR A 278 11.20 49.97 4.41
N SER A 279 12.36 50.52 4.81
CA SER A 279 13.59 49.73 5.00
C SER A 279 13.85 49.30 6.45
N ASP A 280 13.12 49.87 7.40
CA ASP A 280 13.42 49.84 8.84
C ASP A 280 12.29 49.30 9.73
N ILE A 281 11.08 49.17 9.20
CA ILE A 281 9.91 48.67 9.94
C ILE A 281 9.70 47.17 9.69
N PHE A 282 9.81 46.38 10.75
CA PHE A 282 9.65 44.93 10.72
C PHE A 282 8.66 44.46 11.77
N TYR A 283 7.94 43.41 11.41
CA TYR A 283 6.99 42.69 12.24
C TYR A 283 7.50 41.28 12.47
N ALA A 284 7.33 40.76 13.67
CA ALA A 284 7.62 39.37 13.97
C ALA A 284 6.59 38.78 14.94
N LEU A 285 6.35 37.47 14.82
CA LEU A 285 5.63 36.69 15.82
C LEU A 285 6.62 35.88 16.64
N ARG A 286 6.62 36.14 17.95
CA ARG A 286 7.51 35.49 18.93
C ARG A 286 6.68 34.66 19.89
N GLY A 287 7.06 33.42 20.13
CA GLY A 287 6.47 32.61 21.20
C GLY A 287 7.12 32.93 22.54
N ASN A 288 6.34 33.07 23.61
CA ASN A 288 6.89 33.30 24.95
C ASN A 288 6.86 32.01 25.77
N LEU A 289 8.02 31.39 25.97
CA LEU A 289 8.15 30.11 26.68
C LEU A 289 7.72 30.17 28.16
N SER A 290 7.65 31.36 28.76
CA SER A 290 7.24 31.52 30.16
C SER A 290 5.73 31.65 30.29
N THR A 291 5.08 32.31 29.32
CA THR A 291 3.64 32.53 29.35
C THR A 291 2.86 31.57 28.46
N ASP A 292 3.52 30.84 27.57
CA ASP A 292 2.92 29.96 26.56
C ASP A 292 1.90 30.72 25.68
N MET A 293 2.34 31.85 25.11
CA MET A 293 1.53 32.71 24.25
C MET A 293 2.37 33.34 23.14
N ALA A 294 1.76 33.51 21.96
CA ALA A 294 2.32 34.26 20.85
C ALA A 294 2.23 35.78 21.09
N GLU A 295 3.32 36.48 20.79
CA GLU A 295 3.51 37.90 20.98
C GLU A 295 3.80 38.60 19.65
N PHE A 296 3.12 39.71 19.38
CA PHE A 296 3.42 40.55 18.24
C PHE A 296 4.54 41.53 18.57
N MET A 297 5.59 41.51 17.75
CA MET A 297 6.81 42.27 17.94
C MET A 297 7.01 43.27 16.80
N LEU A 298 7.30 44.52 17.14
CA LEU A 298 7.57 45.61 16.20
C LEU A 298 9.02 46.07 16.34
N SER A 299 9.73 46.15 15.21
CA SER A 299 11.01 46.83 15.10
C SER A 299 10.87 48.08 14.23
N THR A 300 11.54 49.16 14.64
CA THR A 300 11.64 50.41 13.87
C THR A 300 13.09 50.80 13.59
N ASP A 301 14.02 49.86 13.72
CA ASP A 301 15.45 50.09 13.65
C ASP A 301 16.16 49.08 12.74
N THR A 302 15.47 48.61 11.69
CA THR A 302 15.99 47.61 10.75
C THR A 302 16.27 46.26 11.43
N ALA A 303 15.30 45.79 12.22
CA ALA A 303 15.35 44.52 12.94
C ALA A 303 16.59 44.37 13.85
N ASN A 304 17.10 45.47 14.41
CA ASN A 304 18.13 45.41 15.43
C ASN A 304 17.51 45.10 16.80
N THR A 305 16.38 45.73 17.12
CA THR A 305 15.60 45.47 18.33
C THR A 305 14.12 45.34 18.03
N PHE A 306 13.43 44.54 18.83
CA PHE A 306 11.99 44.27 18.72
C PHE A 306 11.28 44.61 20.02
N VAL A 307 10.15 45.31 19.93
CA VAL A 307 9.34 45.75 21.05
C VAL A 307 7.92 45.18 20.92
N MET A 308 7.44 44.53 21.96
CA MET A 308 6.10 43.95 22.02
C MET A 308 5.02 45.04 21.89
N GLN A 309 3.99 44.75 21.08
CA GLN A 309 2.75 45.51 21.04
C GLN A 309 1.61 44.69 21.64
N SER A 310 0.97 45.20 22.69
CA SER A 310 -0.04 44.45 23.47
C SER A 310 -1.44 45.05 23.43
N ALA A 311 -1.62 46.25 22.86
CA ALA A 311 -2.91 46.92 22.83
C ALA A 311 -3.90 46.18 21.92
N GLY A 312 -4.89 45.51 22.53
CA GLY A 312 -5.89 44.71 21.81
C GLY A 312 -5.35 43.38 21.24
N TRP A 313 -4.10 43.04 21.54
CA TRP A 313 -3.50 41.76 21.13
C TRP A 313 -4.09 40.59 21.93
N TYR A 314 -3.89 39.37 21.42
CA TYR A 314 -4.22 38.13 22.10
C TYR A 314 -3.67 38.08 23.52
N ASN A 315 -4.52 37.66 24.47
CA ASN A 315 -4.14 37.41 25.86
C ASN A 315 -5.08 36.37 26.47
N SER A 316 -4.52 35.38 27.18
CA SER A 316 -5.29 34.39 27.93
C SER A 316 -4.67 34.14 29.29
N SER A 317 -5.53 33.98 30.31
CA SER A 317 -5.14 33.52 31.64
C SER A 317 -5.52 32.05 31.92
N ASP A 318 -6.08 31.35 30.92
CA ASP A 318 -6.48 29.95 31.09
C ASP A 318 -5.23 29.08 31.26
N PRO A 319 -5.18 28.15 32.24
CA PRO A 319 -4.04 27.27 32.43
C PRO A 319 -3.82 26.27 31.28
N ASN A 320 -4.80 26.02 30.43
CA ASN A 320 -4.71 25.11 29.28
C ASN A 320 -4.43 25.82 27.96
N ARG A 321 -4.11 27.12 27.99
CA ARG A 321 -3.61 27.80 26.79
C ARG A 321 -2.32 27.14 26.32
N ASN A 322 -2.08 27.15 25.03
CA ASN A 322 -0.89 26.60 24.39
C ASN A 322 -0.55 27.42 23.15
N ASP A 323 0.71 27.84 23.04
CA ASP A 323 1.22 28.51 21.85
C ASP A 323 1.59 27.51 20.73
N GLY A 324 0.70 27.42 19.74
CA GLY A 324 0.91 26.66 18.51
C GLY A 324 1.60 27.45 17.40
N GLY A 325 1.95 28.73 17.63
CA GLY A 325 2.57 29.62 16.67
C GLY A 325 1.60 30.41 15.78
N GLY A 326 2.14 31.05 14.74
CA GLY A 326 1.33 31.84 13.81
C GLY A 326 2.10 32.51 12.68
N ARG A 327 1.37 33.08 11.71
CA ARG A 327 1.94 33.78 10.55
C ARG A 327 1.40 35.20 10.42
N ILE A 328 2.17 36.08 9.76
CA ILE A 328 1.83 37.48 9.49
C ILE A 328 1.59 37.69 7.99
N ALA A 329 0.55 38.45 7.66
CA ALA A 329 0.37 39.01 6.32
C ALA A 329 0.29 40.54 6.37
N VAL A 330 0.83 41.20 5.35
CA VAL A 330 0.78 42.67 5.19
C VAL A 330 0.35 42.98 3.76
N SER A 331 -0.69 43.79 3.59
CA SER A 331 -1.13 44.20 2.26
C SER A 331 -0.22 45.28 1.68
N ARG A 332 -0.04 45.29 0.36
CA ARG A 332 0.58 46.42 -0.35
C ARG A 332 -0.39 47.53 -0.71
N ASP A 333 -1.68 47.22 -0.77
CA ASP A 333 -2.74 48.20 -1.03
C ASP A 333 -2.83 49.20 0.13
N ASP A 334 -2.79 48.67 1.37
CA ASP A 334 -2.55 49.45 2.58
C ASP A 334 -1.44 48.83 3.43
N SER A 335 -0.27 49.47 3.45
CA SER A 335 0.88 49.00 4.23
C SER A 335 0.71 49.08 5.76
N LEU A 336 -0.33 49.77 6.25
CA LEU A 336 -0.69 49.77 7.67
C LEU A 336 -1.64 48.62 8.03
N ARG A 337 -2.23 47.95 7.04
CA ARG A 337 -3.06 46.78 7.24
C ARG A 337 -2.18 45.55 7.48
N VAL A 338 -2.21 45.06 8.72
CA VAL A 338 -1.47 43.87 9.15
C VAL A 338 -2.44 42.84 9.70
N TYR A 339 -2.26 41.58 9.29
CA TYR A 339 -2.99 40.43 9.81
C TYR A 339 -2.03 39.48 10.52
N ALA A 340 -2.53 38.82 11.56
CA ALA A 340 -1.82 37.73 12.21
C ALA A 340 -2.76 36.55 12.45
N TYR A 341 -2.42 35.39 11.90
CA TYR A 341 -3.15 34.14 12.07
C TYR A 341 -2.47 33.31 13.16
N LEU A 342 -3.18 33.05 14.25
CA LEU A 342 -2.67 32.34 15.41
C LEU A 342 -3.30 30.95 15.55
N ILE A 343 -2.44 29.96 15.74
CA ILE A 343 -2.73 28.54 15.94
C ILE A 343 -2.38 28.16 17.39
N GLY A 344 -3.10 27.20 17.94
CA GLY A 344 -2.94 26.75 19.32
C GLY A 344 -4.23 26.86 20.11
N GLU A 345 -4.11 26.87 21.44
CA GLU A 345 -5.25 26.88 22.36
C GLU A 345 -5.31 28.19 23.14
N ALA A 346 -6.43 28.91 23.08
CA ALA A 346 -6.65 30.06 23.95
C ALA A 346 -7.15 29.62 25.33
N LYS A 347 -7.87 28.51 25.41
CA LYS A 347 -8.46 27.92 26.62
C LYS A 347 -8.80 26.45 26.41
N ALA A 348 -9.27 25.78 27.46
CA ALA A 348 -9.71 24.39 27.37
C ALA A 348 -10.80 24.16 26.30
N ASN A 349 -10.66 23.06 25.54
CA ASN A 349 -11.53 22.63 24.43
C ASN A 349 -11.47 23.51 23.18
N ASP A 350 -10.47 24.38 23.05
CA ASP A 350 -10.07 24.85 21.74
C ASP A 350 -9.43 23.66 20.96
N TYR A 351 -9.40 23.78 19.63
CA TYR A 351 -8.87 22.73 18.75
C TYR A 351 -7.91 23.34 17.73
N GLY A 352 -6.84 23.96 18.22
CA GLY A 352 -5.72 24.43 17.43
C GLY A 352 -5.92 25.73 16.68
N PHE A 353 -6.99 26.48 16.93
CA PHE A 353 -7.22 27.79 16.32
C PHE A 353 -7.53 28.84 17.38
N ILE A 354 -6.71 29.89 17.43
CA ILE A 354 -6.88 31.02 18.35
C ILE A 354 -7.62 32.17 17.66
N GLY A 355 -7.23 32.57 16.45
CA GLY A 355 -7.90 33.68 15.75
C GLY A 355 -7.08 34.30 14.63
N VAL A 356 -7.74 35.14 13.82
CA VAL A 356 -7.11 36.02 12.84
C VAL A 356 -7.25 37.46 13.31
N TYR A 357 -6.16 38.01 13.84
CA TYR A 357 -6.10 39.38 14.36
C TYR A 357 -5.81 40.36 13.22
N ARG A 358 -6.34 41.58 13.34
CA ARG A 358 -6.15 42.68 12.39
C ARG A 358 -5.69 43.94 13.10
N SER A 359 -4.69 44.60 12.51
CA SER A 359 -4.28 45.96 12.83
C SER A 359 -4.51 46.88 11.64
N ASP A 360 -5.00 48.09 11.90
CA ASP A 360 -5.28 49.14 10.92
C ASP A 360 -4.28 50.31 11.04
N ASP A 361 -3.30 50.23 11.96
CA ASP A 361 -2.33 51.31 12.26
C ASP A 361 -0.86 50.84 12.21
N GLY A 362 -0.60 49.76 11.48
CA GLY A 362 0.74 49.23 11.27
C GLY A 362 1.27 48.43 12.47
N GLY A 363 0.39 47.74 13.20
CA GLY A 363 0.71 46.80 14.27
C GLY A 363 0.73 47.40 15.68
N ILE A 364 0.28 48.64 15.87
CA ILE A 364 0.29 49.32 17.18
C ILE A 364 -0.93 48.91 18.00
N THR A 365 -2.11 48.88 17.38
CA THR A 365 -3.35 48.40 17.98
C THR A 365 -3.96 47.26 17.18
N TRP A 366 -4.61 46.34 17.88
CA TRP A 366 -5.16 45.12 17.30
C TRP A 366 -6.64 44.93 17.65
N THR A 367 -7.33 44.25 16.73
CA THR A 367 -8.70 43.80 16.88
C THR A 367 -8.78 42.33 16.44
N LEU A 368 -9.80 41.61 16.91
CA LEU A 368 -10.15 40.27 16.46
C LEU A 368 -11.53 40.35 15.76
N PRO A 369 -11.57 40.59 14.44
CA PRO A 369 -12.82 40.88 13.73
C PRO A 369 -13.82 39.71 13.80
N ASN A 370 -13.32 38.47 13.73
CA ASN A 370 -14.11 37.26 13.89
C ASN A 370 -13.83 36.61 15.25
N GLY A 371 -14.21 37.30 16.34
CA GLY A 371 -14.08 36.77 17.70
C GLY A 371 -15.19 35.77 18.07
N PRO A 372 -15.05 35.04 19.20
CA PRO A 372 -14.03 35.17 20.25
C PRO A 372 -12.67 34.55 19.89
N ALA A 373 -11.69 34.63 20.80
CA ALA A 373 -10.43 33.90 20.66
C ALA A 373 -10.65 32.42 21.02
N GLY A 374 -10.34 31.53 20.08
CA GLY A 374 -10.70 30.11 20.15
C GLY A 374 -12.21 29.88 20.11
N GLY A 375 -12.66 28.71 20.57
CA GLY A 375 -14.08 28.35 20.58
C GLY A 375 -14.97 29.24 21.48
N PRO A 376 -16.30 29.04 21.43
CA PRO A 376 -17.00 28.00 20.68
C PRO A 376 -17.01 28.29 19.17
N TYR A 377 -16.67 27.28 18.38
CA TYR A 377 -16.69 27.37 16.92
C TYR A 377 -18.13 27.24 16.40
N THR A 378 -18.51 28.14 15.50
CA THR A 378 -19.85 28.20 14.90
C THR A 378 -19.74 28.42 13.40
N THR A 379 -20.84 28.38 12.66
CA THR A 379 -20.83 28.71 11.23
C THR A 379 -20.33 30.14 10.94
N ALA A 380 -20.58 31.09 11.84
CA ALA A 380 -20.09 32.46 11.71
C ALA A 380 -18.64 32.63 12.18
N HIS A 381 -18.19 31.76 13.09
CA HIS A 381 -16.83 31.72 13.63
C HIS A 381 -16.26 30.30 13.45
N PRO A 382 -15.94 29.89 12.20
CA PRO A 382 -15.44 28.55 11.94
C PRO A 382 -14.01 28.40 12.47
N ASN A 383 -13.65 27.17 12.88
CA ASN A 383 -12.24 26.85 13.13
C ASN A 383 -11.51 26.78 11.77
N LEU A 384 -10.49 27.60 11.57
CA LEU A 384 -9.78 27.67 10.29
C LEU A 384 -8.66 26.62 10.16
N ALA A 385 -8.30 25.93 11.25
CA ALA A 385 -7.19 24.97 11.30
C ALA A 385 -7.62 23.52 11.02
N TYR A 386 -8.87 23.15 11.28
CA TYR A 386 -9.37 21.78 11.16
C TYR A 386 -9.77 21.37 9.73
N GLY A 387 -9.99 20.07 9.53
CA GLY A 387 -10.38 19.48 8.25
C GLY A 387 -11.89 19.46 8.02
N ASN A 388 -12.70 19.28 9.07
CA ASN A 388 -14.15 19.15 8.96
C ASN A 388 -14.84 19.65 10.25
N PRO A 389 -16.04 20.27 10.19
CA PRO A 389 -16.86 20.64 11.34
C PRO A 389 -17.24 19.45 12.24
N GLY A 390 -16.33 19.06 13.13
CA GLY A 390 -16.47 17.91 14.04
C GLY A 390 -15.15 17.21 14.36
N TRP A 391 -14.10 17.51 13.59
CA TRP A 391 -12.76 17.03 13.90
C TRP A 391 -12.17 17.83 15.06
N THR A 392 -11.57 17.12 16.01
CA THR A 392 -10.72 17.68 17.07
C THR A 392 -9.24 17.65 16.70
N TYR A 393 -8.94 17.35 15.43
CA TYR A 393 -7.61 17.20 14.88
C TYR A 393 -7.25 18.40 13.99
N HIS A 394 -6.04 18.90 14.19
CA HIS A 394 -5.38 19.90 13.36
C HIS A 394 -3.90 19.52 13.26
N GLN A 395 -3.20 20.13 12.30
CA GLN A 395 -1.76 19.88 12.10
C GLN A 395 -0.87 20.99 12.68
N GLY A 396 -1.47 22.01 13.29
CA GLY A 396 -0.73 23.05 14.01
C GLY A 396 0.03 23.97 13.05
N TYR A 397 1.21 24.44 13.47
CA TYR A 397 2.05 25.35 12.68
C TYR A 397 2.39 24.80 11.29
N TYR A 398 2.42 23.48 11.16
CA TYR A 398 2.73 22.78 9.92
C TYR A 398 1.85 23.22 8.74
N ASN A 399 0.54 23.39 8.95
CA ASN A 399 -0.37 23.89 7.91
C ASN A 399 -0.78 25.35 8.13
N CYS A 400 0.05 26.14 8.82
CA CYS A 400 -0.26 27.53 9.11
C CYS A 400 0.30 28.45 8.03
N ALA A 401 -0.59 28.96 7.18
CA ALA A 401 -0.25 29.92 6.11
C ALA A 401 -1.24 31.08 6.06
N ILE A 402 -0.78 32.27 5.68
CA ILE A 402 -1.63 33.44 5.44
C ILE A 402 -1.00 34.36 4.40
N ILE A 403 -1.83 34.91 3.50
CA ILE A 403 -1.47 36.04 2.63
C ILE A 403 -2.60 37.07 2.59
N ALA A 404 -2.23 38.34 2.41
CA ALA A 404 -3.15 39.43 2.13
C ALA A 404 -2.95 39.87 0.68
N SER A 405 -4.02 40.28 -0.01
CA SER A 405 -3.93 40.70 -1.40
C SER A 405 -3.07 41.95 -1.55
N ASN A 406 -2.28 42.01 -2.62
CA ASN A 406 -1.54 43.22 -2.98
C ASN A 406 -2.43 44.34 -3.53
N ASN A 407 -3.69 44.05 -3.87
CA ASN A 407 -4.57 44.97 -4.62
C ASN A 407 -5.85 45.35 -3.86
N ASP A 408 -6.07 44.74 -2.68
CA ASP A 408 -7.27 44.98 -1.85
C ASP A 408 -6.93 44.59 -0.41
N ALA A 409 -6.77 45.58 0.46
CA ALA A 409 -6.35 45.36 1.84
C ALA A 409 -7.36 44.56 2.69
N ASP A 410 -8.62 44.42 2.26
CA ASP A 410 -9.65 43.64 2.96
C ASP A 410 -9.68 42.16 2.53
N LYS A 411 -8.89 41.77 1.51
CA LYS A 411 -8.83 40.39 1.02
C LYS A 411 -7.65 39.61 1.58
N LEU A 412 -7.93 38.42 2.13
CA LEU A 412 -6.91 37.51 2.63
C LEU A 412 -7.27 36.04 2.41
N LEU A 413 -6.23 35.22 2.29
CA LEU A 413 -6.31 33.77 2.28
C LEU A 413 -5.60 33.20 3.51
N VAL A 414 -6.21 32.21 4.14
CA VAL A 414 -5.69 31.50 5.32
C VAL A 414 -5.63 30.02 5.01
N GLY A 415 -4.49 29.40 5.30
CA GLY A 415 -4.24 27.97 5.14
C GLY A 415 -4.37 27.22 6.47
N GLY A 416 -4.82 25.98 6.36
CA GLY A 416 -4.92 24.95 7.38
C GLY A 416 -4.98 23.60 6.68
N LEU A 417 -5.74 22.66 7.24
CA LEU A 417 -6.19 21.48 6.47
C LEU A 417 -7.10 21.88 5.27
N ASN A 418 -7.60 23.12 5.27
CA ASN A 418 -8.39 23.74 4.21
C ASN A 418 -7.78 25.09 3.80
N CYS A 419 -8.16 25.61 2.64
CA CYS A 419 -7.93 26.99 2.24
C CYS A 419 -9.19 27.83 2.52
N TRP A 420 -9.03 28.96 3.18
CA TRP A 420 -10.11 29.87 3.56
C TRP A 420 -9.89 31.26 2.97
N ARG A 421 -10.97 31.93 2.58
CA ARG A 421 -10.96 33.32 2.10
C ARG A 421 -11.83 34.21 2.96
N SER A 422 -11.33 35.42 3.20
CA SER A 422 -12.11 36.56 3.66
C SER A 422 -11.98 37.70 2.65
N ASP A 423 -13.09 38.39 2.38
CA ASP A 423 -13.18 39.56 1.50
C ASP A 423 -13.65 40.82 2.28
N ASP A 424 -13.64 40.77 3.61
CA ASP A 424 -14.16 41.81 4.51
C ASP A 424 -13.19 42.12 5.67
N GLY A 425 -11.90 41.89 5.44
CA GLY A 425 -10.84 42.19 6.38
C GLY A 425 -10.84 41.27 7.60
N GLY A 426 -11.18 40.00 7.42
CA GLY A 426 -11.12 38.94 8.43
C GLY A 426 -12.37 38.81 9.29
N ALA A 427 -13.47 39.47 8.94
CA ALA A 427 -14.71 39.41 9.72
C ALA A 427 -15.51 38.13 9.41
N THR A 428 -15.50 37.67 8.16
CA THR A 428 -16.11 36.38 7.75
C THR A 428 -15.16 35.56 6.89
N PHE A 429 -15.31 34.23 6.95
CA PHE A 429 -14.50 33.28 6.18
C PHE A 429 -15.37 32.27 5.43
N SER A 430 -14.95 31.94 4.21
CA SER A 430 -15.55 30.90 3.37
C SER A 430 -14.47 29.95 2.87
N SER A 431 -14.78 28.66 2.75
CA SER A 431 -13.80 27.69 2.24
C SER A 431 -13.64 27.85 0.72
N VAL A 432 -12.38 27.82 0.28
CA VAL A 432 -11.96 27.91 -1.13
C VAL A 432 -11.71 26.52 -1.70
N ALA A 433 -11.07 25.66 -0.90
CA ALA A 433 -10.73 24.27 -1.22
C ALA A 433 -10.33 23.53 0.07
N GLY A 434 -10.20 22.20 -0.01
CA GLY A 434 -9.75 21.33 1.07
C GLY A 434 -10.77 20.24 1.43
N TYR A 435 -10.63 19.61 2.59
CA TYR A 435 -11.54 18.58 3.10
C TYR A 435 -13.01 19.02 3.25
N ILE A 436 -13.27 20.30 3.50
CA ILE A 436 -14.64 20.86 3.55
C ILE A 436 -15.19 21.07 2.13
N GLY A 437 -14.32 21.07 1.13
CA GLY A 437 -14.63 21.44 -0.25
C GLY A 437 -14.73 22.95 -0.44
N GLY A 438 -14.87 23.36 -1.69
CA GLY A 438 -15.01 24.76 -2.07
C GLY A 438 -15.15 24.90 -3.58
N PRO A 439 -15.18 26.13 -4.10
CA PRO A 439 -15.32 26.38 -5.53
C PRO A 439 -14.11 25.94 -6.37
N LEU A 440 -12.94 25.70 -5.75
CA LEU A 440 -11.72 25.33 -6.47
C LEU A 440 -11.34 23.88 -6.17
N SER A 441 -10.82 23.19 -7.20
CA SER A 441 -10.23 21.87 -7.06
C SER A 441 -8.76 22.03 -6.70
N MET A 442 -8.45 22.03 -5.41
CA MET A 442 -7.08 22.05 -4.90
C MET A 442 -6.91 20.98 -3.84
N HIS A 443 -5.67 20.48 -3.75
CA HIS A 443 -5.26 19.53 -2.73
C HIS A 443 -5.38 20.15 -1.33
N VAL A 444 -5.49 19.29 -0.32
CA VAL A 444 -5.63 19.65 1.10
C VAL A 444 -4.29 20.10 1.70
N ASP A 445 -4.22 20.27 3.03
CA ASP A 445 -2.99 20.49 3.81
C ASP A 445 -2.08 21.59 3.24
N MET A 446 -2.56 22.83 3.38
CA MET A 446 -1.90 24.04 2.93
C MET A 446 -0.55 24.24 3.63
N GLN A 447 0.53 24.50 2.88
CA GLN A 447 1.89 24.57 3.43
C GLN A 447 2.43 26.02 3.47
N ASP A 448 2.62 26.66 2.32
CA ASP A 448 3.14 28.02 2.22
C ASP A 448 2.39 28.85 1.18
N PHE A 449 2.06 30.08 1.57
CA PHE A 449 1.33 31.05 0.75
C PHE A 449 2.24 32.25 0.48
N ARG A 450 2.39 32.61 -0.80
CA ARG A 450 3.26 33.71 -1.22
C ARG A 450 2.57 34.62 -2.23
N GLU A 451 2.36 35.86 -1.82
CA GLU A 451 1.82 36.92 -2.67
C GLU A 451 2.99 37.70 -3.32
N THR A 452 3.06 37.67 -4.66
CA THR A 452 4.15 38.29 -5.42
C THR A 452 3.62 39.35 -6.39
N PRO A 453 4.49 40.14 -7.04
CA PRO A 453 4.04 41.08 -8.09
C PRO A 453 3.38 40.40 -9.30
N SER A 454 3.66 39.11 -9.55
CA SER A 454 3.13 38.38 -10.72
C SER A 454 1.86 37.57 -10.41
N GLY A 455 1.53 37.37 -9.14
CA GLY A 455 0.34 36.66 -8.69
C GLY A 455 0.54 35.99 -7.33
N SER A 456 -0.36 35.08 -7.01
CA SER A 456 -0.40 34.37 -5.73
C SER A 456 0.02 32.91 -5.93
N TRP A 457 0.86 32.43 -5.03
CA TRP A 457 1.34 31.06 -5.00
C TRP A 457 0.88 30.36 -3.74
N ILE A 458 0.44 29.12 -3.88
CA ILE A 458 0.08 28.24 -2.78
C ILE A 458 0.79 26.91 -2.97
N THR A 459 1.45 26.42 -1.93
CA THR A 459 1.93 25.03 -1.86
C THR A 459 1.08 24.22 -0.90
N THR A 460 1.00 22.92 -1.18
CA THR A 460 0.21 21.92 -0.45
C THR A 460 1.06 20.66 -0.25
N ASP A 461 0.54 19.68 0.49
CA ASP A 461 1.10 18.33 0.52
C ASP A 461 0.99 17.56 -0.83
N GLY A 462 0.28 18.14 -1.80
CA GLY A 462 0.15 17.60 -3.15
C GLY A 462 1.00 18.28 -4.23
N GLY A 463 1.46 19.51 -3.99
CA GLY A 463 2.30 20.25 -4.94
C GLY A 463 2.11 21.78 -4.93
N VAL A 464 2.39 22.42 -6.07
CA VAL A 464 2.46 23.88 -6.25
C VAL A 464 1.34 24.39 -7.16
N TYR A 465 0.68 25.46 -6.71
CA TYR A 465 -0.37 26.18 -7.42
C TYR A 465 -0.02 27.64 -7.68
N PHE A 466 -0.44 28.15 -8.83
CA PHE A 466 -0.35 29.57 -9.19
C PHE A 466 -1.71 30.13 -9.61
N SER A 467 -2.03 31.33 -9.11
CA SER A 467 -3.17 32.11 -9.55
C SER A 467 -2.75 33.56 -9.88
N SER A 468 -3.31 34.09 -10.97
CA SER A 468 -3.15 35.50 -11.36
C SER A 468 -4.25 36.40 -10.80
N ASP A 469 -5.27 35.82 -10.14
CA ASP A 469 -6.49 36.50 -9.71
C ASP A 469 -6.79 36.33 -8.22
N PHE A 470 -5.78 35.98 -7.41
CA PHE A 470 -5.91 35.75 -5.97
C PHE A 470 -6.90 34.61 -5.63
N PHE A 471 -6.79 33.51 -6.38
CA PHE A 471 -7.59 32.28 -6.24
C PHE A 471 -9.10 32.56 -6.32
N GLN A 472 -9.50 33.35 -7.33
CA GLN A 472 -10.92 33.54 -7.67
C GLN A 472 -11.40 32.50 -8.68
N THR A 473 -10.50 32.04 -9.56
CA THR A 473 -10.74 30.96 -10.52
C THR A 473 -9.76 29.80 -10.30
N GLN A 474 -10.00 28.68 -11.01
CA GLN A 474 -9.17 27.48 -10.91
C GLN A 474 -7.69 27.81 -11.17
N PRO A 475 -6.79 27.55 -10.21
CA PRO A 475 -5.38 27.84 -10.36
C PRO A 475 -4.68 26.87 -11.32
N GLN A 476 -3.50 27.27 -11.79
CA GLN A 476 -2.61 26.41 -12.54
C GLN A 476 -1.87 25.45 -11.59
N VAL A 477 -1.75 24.19 -12.00
CA VAL A 477 -0.92 23.16 -11.34
C VAL A 477 0.46 23.17 -11.98
N LEU A 478 1.52 23.33 -11.19
CA LEU A 478 2.89 23.55 -11.69
C LEU A 478 3.89 22.58 -11.04
N ASN A 479 3.66 21.27 -11.21
CA ASN A 479 4.46 20.21 -10.58
C ASN A 479 5.50 19.52 -11.49
N GLN A 480 5.54 19.88 -12.78
CA GLN A 480 6.39 19.20 -13.76
C GLN A 480 7.86 19.17 -13.35
N GLY A 481 8.40 17.98 -13.14
CA GLY A 481 9.79 17.72 -12.75
C GLY A 481 10.03 17.58 -11.23
N ILE A 482 9.03 17.83 -10.38
CA ILE A 482 9.17 17.68 -8.93
C ILE A 482 9.02 16.21 -8.52
N ARG A 483 10.11 15.46 -8.54
CA ARG A 483 10.10 14.00 -8.26
C ARG A 483 10.00 13.59 -6.79
N GLY A 484 9.62 14.49 -5.89
CA GLY A 484 9.66 14.28 -4.44
C GLY A 484 8.61 13.31 -3.89
N SER A 485 8.05 12.42 -4.70
CA SER A 485 7.00 11.48 -4.30
C SER A 485 7.56 10.45 -3.31
N GLU A 486 6.87 10.29 -2.19
CA GLU A 486 7.25 9.38 -1.11
C GLU A 486 6.49 8.06 -1.24
N PHE A 487 7.08 7.08 -1.89
CA PHE A 487 6.48 5.76 -2.05
C PHE A 487 6.48 5.02 -0.72
N TRP A 488 5.30 4.53 -0.32
CA TRP A 488 5.07 3.63 0.80
C TRP A 488 4.85 2.19 0.35
N GLY A 489 4.24 1.99 -0.82
CA GLY A 489 4.20 0.71 -1.53
C GLY A 489 4.80 0.83 -2.93
N TYR A 490 5.28 -0.28 -3.50
CA TYR A 490 5.82 -0.30 -4.87
C TYR A 490 5.75 -1.68 -5.51
N GLY A 491 5.18 -1.72 -6.71
CA GLY A 491 5.11 -2.86 -7.61
C GLY A 491 5.46 -2.46 -9.05
N GLN A 492 5.86 -3.44 -9.85
CA GLN A 492 6.13 -3.24 -11.28
C GLN A 492 5.70 -4.45 -12.10
N GLY A 493 5.46 -4.23 -13.39
CA GLY A 493 5.27 -5.28 -14.36
C GLY A 493 6.53 -6.10 -14.63
N TRP A 494 6.32 -7.27 -15.24
CA TRP A 494 7.40 -8.19 -15.66
C TRP A 494 7.75 -8.00 -17.13
N ASN A 495 6.76 -8.15 -18.01
CA ASN A 495 6.91 -8.09 -19.46
C ASN A 495 6.47 -6.75 -20.08
N GLU A 496 5.64 -6.00 -19.37
CA GLU A 496 5.17 -4.67 -19.75
C GLU A 496 5.78 -3.67 -18.77
N ASP A 497 6.22 -2.51 -19.25
CA ASP A 497 6.83 -1.49 -18.40
C ASP A 497 5.76 -0.62 -17.76
N PHE A 498 5.24 -1.10 -16.65
CA PHE A 498 4.35 -0.36 -15.77
C PHE A 498 4.77 -0.46 -14.31
N THR A 499 4.35 0.51 -13.51
CA THR A 499 4.54 0.52 -12.05
C THR A 499 3.26 0.91 -11.34
N VAL A 500 3.19 0.59 -10.05
CA VAL A 500 2.15 1.06 -9.14
C VAL A 500 2.78 1.32 -7.78
N GLY A 501 2.34 2.38 -7.11
CA GLY A 501 2.75 2.61 -5.73
C GLY A 501 1.82 3.55 -5.00
N GLY A 502 1.51 3.19 -3.76
CA GLY A 502 0.90 4.08 -2.79
C GLY A 502 1.92 5.10 -2.28
N LEU A 503 1.52 6.35 -2.26
CA LEU A 503 2.30 7.50 -1.84
C LEU A 503 1.85 8.00 -0.47
N TYR A 504 2.80 8.55 0.29
CA TYR A 504 2.47 9.41 1.42
C TYR A 504 1.74 10.66 0.91
N HIS A 505 0.63 11.02 1.57
CA HIS A 505 -0.34 12.08 1.25
C HIS A 505 -1.11 11.98 -0.08
N ASN A 506 -0.59 11.27 -1.09
CA ASN A 506 -0.94 11.48 -2.50
C ASN A 506 -1.63 10.28 -3.17
N GLY A 507 -2.13 9.32 -2.40
CA GLY A 507 -2.87 8.17 -2.92
C GLY A 507 -2.01 7.22 -3.77
N VAL A 508 -2.60 6.59 -4.76
CA VAL A 508 -1.98 5.53 -5.58
C VAL A 508 -1.70 6.06 -6.97
N VAL A 509 -0.43 6.03 -7.37
CA VAL A 509 0.01 6.40 -8.71
C VAL A 509 0.49 5.19 -9.49
N SER A 510 0.31 5.23 -10.80
CA SER A 510 0.84 4.23 -11.73
C SER A 510 1.47 4.87 -12.96
N TYR A 511 2.55 4.27 -13.45
CA TYR A 511 3.15 4.60 -14.74
C TYR A 511 2.95 3.44 -15.70
N PHE A 512 2.83 3.73 -17.00
CA PHE A 512 2.94 2.76 -18.09
C PHE A 512 3.70 3.42 -19.24
N GLU A 513 4.53 2.67 -19.96
CA GLU A 513 5.43 3.20 -21.01
C GLU A 513 4.73 4.05 -22.07
N ASN A 514 3.48 3.75 -22.39
CA ASN A 514 2.68 4.53 -23.33
C ASN A 514 2.29 5.94 -22.85
N TYR A 515 2.34 6.19 -21.54
CA TYR A 515 1.99 7.51 -20.99
C TYR A 515 3.11 8.55 -21.22
N GLY A 516 4.30 8.07 -21.61
CA GLY A 516 5.51 8.86 -21.73
C GLY A 516 6.28 8.90 -20.41
N LEU A 517 7.60 8.83 -20.50
CA LEU A 517 8.50 8.72 -19.34
C LEU A 517 8.18 9.75 -18.24
N GLY A 518 7.94 9.23 -17.04
CA GLY A 518 7.61 9.98 -15.82
C GLY A 518 6.27 10.70 -15.83
N THR A 519 5.38 10.41 -16.76
CA THR A 519 3.95 10.74 -16.64
C THR A 519 3.25 9.61 -15.90
N ALA A 520 2.72 9.89 -14.70
CA ALA A 520 1.94 8.93 -13.93
C ALA A 520 0.44 9.25 -13.96
N LEU A 521 -0.37 8.21 -13.87
CA LEU A 521 -1.82 8.25 -13.72
C LEU A 521 -2.18 8.07 -12.24
N GLN A 522 -3.03 8.93 -11.72
CA GLN A 522 -3.60 8.81 -10.40
C GLN A 522 -4.79 7.85 -10.40
N LEU A 523 -4.79 6.90 -9.46
CA LEU A 523 -5.81 5.87 -9.31
C LEU A 523 -6.77 6.12 -8.15
N GLY A 524 -6.46 7.09 -7.28
CA GLY A 524 -7.20 7.44 -6.06
C GLY A 524 -6.50 6.95 -4.78
N GLY A 525 -7.21 7.00 -3.64
CA GLY A 525 -6.62 6.69 -2.33
C GLY A 525 -6.06 7.94 -1.62
N GLY A 526 -5.53 7.75 -0.41
CA GLY A 526 -4.96 8.77 0.45
C GLY A 526 -3.50 8.46 0.83
N GLU A 527 -3.25 7.42 1.64
CA GLU A 527 -1.88 7.09 2.09
C GLU A 527 -1.65 5.57 2.21
N PRO A 528 -1.91 4.77 1.15
CA PRO A 528 -1.77 3.33 1.26
C PRO A 528 -0.29 2.91 1.27
N ALA A 529 0.06 1.96 2.12
CA ALA A 529 1.34 1.25 2.04
C ALA A 529 1.35 0.13 0.97
N SER A 530 0.34 0.12 0.10
CA SER A 530 0.12 -0.92 -0.91
C SER A 530 0.55 -0.46 -2.31
N GLY A 531 0.77 -1.45 -3.17
CA GLY A 531 1.21 -1.25 -4.54
C GLY A 531 1.70 -2.58 -5.08
N TYR A 532 0.78 -3.36 -5.64
CA TYR A 532 1.05 -4.73 -6.10
C TYR A 532 0.76 -4.84 -7.59
N ALA A 533 1.64 -5.52 -8.31
CA ALA A 533 1.53 -5.71 -9.75
C ALA A 533 1.48 -7.20 -10.05
N ASN A 534 0.43 -7.63 -10.74
CA ASN A 534 0.37 -8.99 -11.25
C ASN A 534 1.41 -9.14 -12.38
N PRO A 535 2.25 -10.20 -12.37
CA PRO A 535 3.28 -10.41 -13.39
C PRO A 535 2.74 -10.83 -14.77
N GLY A 536 1.51 -11.34 -14.82
CA GLY A 536 0.81 -11.76 -16.03
C GLY A 536 0.28 -10.59 -16.88
N PRO A 537 -0.44 -10.91 -17.97
CA PRO A 537 -0.89 -9.93 -18.94
C PRO A 537 -2.00 -8.99 -18.41
N GLY A 538 -2.12 -7.83 -19.06
CA GLY A 538 -3.26 -6.92 -18.89
C GLY A 538 -3.04 -5.79 -17.90
N ARG A 539 -1.78 -5.54 -17.49
CA ARG A 539 -1.39 -4.40 -16.65
C ARG A 539 -2.22 -4.27 -15.38
N LYS A 540 -2.43 -5.40 -14.70
CA LYS A 540 -3.24 -5.47 -13.50
C LYS A 540 -2.45 -4.97 -12.29
N VAL A 541 -2.96 -3.92 -11.67
CA VAL A 541 -2.42 -3.30 -10.47
C VAL A 541 -3.43 -3.43 -9.33
N LEU A 542 -2.94 -3.58 -8.10
CA LEU A 542 -3.76 -3.75 -6.92
C LEU A 542 -3.27 -2.82 -5.81
N SER A 543 -4.20 -2.21 -5.10
CA SER A 543 -3.94 -1.51 -3.85
C SER A 543 -5.18 -1.53 -2.95
N SER A 544 -4.95 -1.60 -1.65
CA SER A 544 -5.96 -1.70 -0.60
C SER A 544 -6.98 -0.57 -0.57
N GLU A 545 -6.66 0.59 -1.15
CA GLU A 545 -7.55 1.76 -1.16
C GLU A 545 -8.27 1.95 -2.50
N VAL A 546 -7.81 1.31 -3.59
CA VAL A 546 -8.40 1.45 -4.94
C VAL A 546 -8.89 0.14 -5.55
N GLY A 547 -8.64 -1.00 -4.90
CA GLY A 547 -8.99 -2.33 -5.40
C GLY A 547 -8.06 -2.80 -6.52
N GLY A 548 -8.56 -3.71 -7.36
CA GLY A 548 -7.90 -4.15 -8.58
C GLY A 548 -8.27 -3.28 -9.78
N ARG A 549 -7.26 -2.77 -10.50
CA ARG A 549 -7.41 -1.97 -11.72
C ARG A 549 -6.58 -2.54 -12.86
N CYS A 550 -7.08 -2.45 -14.10
CA CYS A 550 -6.28 -2.70 -15.29
C CYS A 550 -5.89 -1.36 -15.90
N LEU A 551 -4.60 -1.06 -15.97
CA LEU A 551 -4.15 0.23 -16.50
C LEU A 551 -4.58 0.40 -17.97
N PRO A 552 -5.18 1.55 -18.33
CA PRO A 552 -5.59 1.81 -19.70
C PRO A 552 -4.36 1.92 -20.63
N GLU A 553 -4.56 1.67 -21.92
CA GLU A 553 -3.49 1.83 -22.93
C GLU A 553 -3.01 3.29 -23.00
N ASN A 554 -3.95 4.24 -22.95
CA ASN A 554 -3.67 5.68 -22.90
C ASN A 554 -4.45 6.34 -21.75
N ILE A 555 -3.87 7.38 -21.15
CA ILE A 555 -4.59 8.22 -20.19
C ILE A 555 -5.76 8.91 -20.93
N GLY A 556 -6.98 8.77 -20.39
CA GLY A 556 -8.22 9.19 -21.05
C GLY A 556 -9.12 8.02 -21.44
N ASP A 557 -8.55 6.83 -21.62
CA ASP A 557 -9.34 5.63 -21.94
C ASP A 557 -10.09 5.11 -20.71
N ALA A 558 -11.09 4.25 -20.95
CA ALA A 558 -11.82 3.59 -19.87
C ALA A 558 -10.89 2.64 -19.10
N MET A 559 -10.91 2.75 -17.77
CA MET A 559 -10.12 1.88 -16.89
C MET A 559 -11.01 0.75 -16.34
N ALA A 560 -10.63 -0.50 -16.65
CA ALA A 560 -11.33 -1.66 -16.12
C ALA A 560 -10.94 -1.93 -14.65
N SER A 561 -11.86 -2.56 -13.92
CA SER A 561 -11.67 -2.94 -12.51
C SER A 561 -11.93 -4.42 -12.33
N PHE A 562 -11.28 -5.03 -11.34
CA PHE A 562 -11.52 -6.42 -10.95
C PHE A 562 -11.56 -6.57 -9.43
N SER A 563 -12.22 -7.63 -8.98
CA SER A 563 -12.43 -7.88 -7.55
C SER A 563 -11.16 -8.37 -6.86
N VAL A 564 -10.97 -7.91 -5.62
CA VAL A 564 -9.90 -8.38 -4.73
C VAL A 564 -10.51 -8.53 -3.34
N ALA A 565 -10.59 -9.77 -2.83
CA ALA A 565 -11.29 -10.07 -1.58
C ALA A 565 -10.59 -9.51 -0.34
N MET A 566 -9.26 -9.50 -0.33
CA MET A 566 -8.48 -8.96 0.79
C MET A 566 -7.06 -8.58 0.38
N PHE A 567 -6.44 -7.77 1.24
CA PHE A 567 -5.07 -7.27 1.07
C PHE A 567 -4.16 -7.70 2.22
N PRO A 568 -2.83 -7.78 1.99
CA PRO A 568 -1.85 -8.22 2.98
C PRO A 568 -1.85 -7.44 4.32
N ASN A 569 -0.97 -7.86 5.22
CA ASN A 569 -0.59 -7.03 6.36
C ASN A 569 -0.05 -5.70 5.84
N GLU A 570 -0.69 -4.60 6.21
CA GLU A 570 -0.29 -3.26 5.81
C GLU A 570 -0.34 -2.36 7.03
N SER A 571 0.54 -1.36 7.04
CA SER A 571 0.66 -0.42 8.12
C SER A 571 0.67 1.00 7.59
N TYR A 572 -0.40 1.71 7.91
CA TYR A 572 -0.55 3.15 7.67
C TYR A 572 0.44 4.02 8.49
N TRP A 573 1.15 3.45 9.47
CA TRP A 573 2.02 4.23 10.36
C TRP A 573 3.51 4.09 10.08
N VAL A 574 4.00 2.87 9.80
CA VAL A 574 5.42 2.62 9.50
C VAL A 574 5.70 2.44 8.02
N ALA A 575 4.70 2.65 7.15
CA ALA A 575 4.82 2.44 5.70
C ALA A 575 5.37 1.03 5.37
N GLN A 576 4.82 0.02 6.05
CA GLN A 576 5.24 -1.36 5.86
C GLN A 576 4.07 -2.16 5.34
N SER A 577 4.35 -3.00 4.36
CA SER A 577 3.44 -4.05 3.93
C SER A 577 4.16 -5.39 3.93
N SER A 578 3.38 -6.45 4.07
CA SER A 578 3.72 -7.73 3.47
C SER A 578 3.62 -7.66 1.95
N GLU A 579 3.95 -8.77 1.31
CA GLU A 579 3.84 -8.92 -0.13
C GLU A 579 2.66 -9.79 -0.56
N MET A 580 2.27 -9.59 -1.82
CA MET A 580 1.53 -10.54 -2.62
C MET A 580 2.55 -11.23 -3.52
N GLU A 581 2.74 -12.53 -3.32
CA GLU A 581 3.74 -13.32 -4.04
C GLU A 581 3.03 -14.28 -4.99
N TRP A 582 3.19 -14.06 -6.29
CA TRP A 582 2.56 -14.89 -7.31
C TRP A 582 3.33 -16.19 -7.50
N LEU A 583 2.60 -17.28 -7.74
CA LEU A 583 3.21 -18.55 -8.07
C LEU A 583 4.00 -18.41 -9.38
N PRO A 584 5.30 -18.74 -9.45
CA PRO A 584 6.14 -18.44 -10.61
C PRO A 584 5.62 -19.00 -11.95
N ASN A 585 4.78 -20.04 -11.90
CA ASN A 585 4.18 -20.68 -13.06
C ASN A 585 2.66 -20.46 -13.23
N CYS A 586 2.01 -19.65 -12.38
CA CYS A 586 0.57 -19.35 -12.51
C CYS A 586 0.24 -17.93 -12.03
N TYR A 587 -0.10 -17.02 -12.96
CA TYR A 587 -0.33 -15.61 -12.61
C TYR A 587 -1.70 -15.31 -11.96
N ASN A 588 -2.60 -16.29 -11.88
CA ASN A 588 -3.82 -16.16 -11.07
C ASN A 588 -3.66 -16.78 -9.67
N THR A 589 -2.59 -17.53 -9.42
CA THR A 589 -2.30 -18.06 -8.09
C THR A 589 -1.40 -17.10 -7.34
N VAL A 590 -1.88 -16.59 -6.20
CA VAL A 590 -1.15 -15.61 -5.38
C VAL A 590 -1.24 -15.93 -3.90
N PHE A 591 -0.12 -15.81 -3.21
CA PHE A 591 0.01 -15.99 -1.77
C PHE A 591 0.12 -14.64 -1.08
N MET A 592 -0.48 -14.51 0.10
CA MET A 592 -0.33 -13.32 0.93
C MET A 592 -0.42 -13.62 2.43
N GLY A 593 0.25 -12.79 3.22
CA GLY A 593 0.17 -12.82 4.68
C GLY A 593 -0.89 -11.87 5.20
N LYS A 594 -1.79 -12.35 6.08
CA LYS A 594 -2.70 -11.51 6.86
C LYS A 594 -2.73 -11.99 8.30
N ASN A 595 -2.47 -11.08 9.25
CA ASN A 595 -2.10 -11.42 10.61
C ASN A 595 -1.00 -12.49 10.59
N ASN A 596 -1.10 -13.51 11.43
CA ASN A 596 -0.20 -14.65 11.49
C ASN A 596 -0.53 -15.79 10.50
N ILE A 597 -1.34 -15.53 9.48
CA ILE A 597 -1.88 -16.56 8.58
C ILE A 597 -1.39 -16.31 7.16
N LEU A 598 -0.95 -17.39 6.48
CA LEU A 598 -0.70 -17.43 5.05
C LEU A 598 -1.98 -17.86 4.33
N TYR A 599 -2.37 -17.08 3.33
CA TYR A 599 -3.51 -17.34 2.46
C TYR A 599 -3.05 -17.54 1.02
N LYS A 600 -3.87 -18.26 0.25
CA LYS A 600 -3.69 -18.53 -1.17
C LYS A 600 -4.99 -18.24 -1.91
N SER A 601 -4.86 -17.52 -3.01
CA SER A 601 -5.89 -17.37 -4.05
C SER A 601 -5.48 -18.18 -5.26
N ASP A 602 -6.44 -18.77 -5.97
CA ASP A 602 -6.25 -19.39 -7.29
C ASP A 602 -7.00 -18.64 -8.42
N ASP A 603 -7.60 -17.49 -8.11
CA ASP A 603 -8.48 -16.72 -8.99
C ASP A 603 -8.13 -15.22 -9.04
N ASN A 604 -6.82 -14.93 -9.00
CA ASN A 604 -6.25 -13.57 -9.06
C ASN A 604 -6.72 -12.62 -7.94
N GLY A 605 -6.90 -13.18 -6.73
CA GLY A 605 -7.24 -12.46 -5.52
C GLY A 605 -8.74 -12.28 -5.32
N THR A 606 -9.60 -12.88 -6.16
CA THR A 606 -11.06 -12.77 -6.05
C THR A 606 -11.57 -13.52 -4.81
N SER A 607 -10.93 -14.64 -4.45
CA SER A 607 -11.19 -15.39 -3.22
C SER A 607 -9.89 -15.92 -2.62
N PHE A 608 -9.88 -16.16 -1.31
CA PHE A 608 -8.70 -16.69 -0.62
C PHE A 608 -9.06 -17.84 0.31
N SER A 609 -8.20 -18.85 0.30
CA SER A 609 -8.22 -19.98 1.23
C SER A 609 -7.03 -19.90 2.18
N GLN A 610 -7.23 -20.32 3.44
CA GLN A 610 -6.13 -20.39 4.40
C GLN A 610 -5.23 -21.57 4.05
N VAL A 611 -3.92 -21.31 3.94
CA VAL A 611 -2.88 -22.34 3.80
C VAL A 611 -2.42 -22.79 5.18
N TYR A 612 -1.96 -21.85 6.00
CA TYR A 612 -1.36 -22.18 7.29
C TYR A 612 -1.40 -21.00 8.28
N ALA A 613 -1.62 -21.29 9.57
CA ALA A 613 -1.55 -20.31 10.64
C ALA A 613 -0.28 -20.51 11.48
N PHE A 614 0.61 -19.52 11.49
CA PHE A 614 1.86 -19.57 12.23
C PHE A 614 1.65 -19.18 13.70
N GLY A 615 1.44 -20.19 14.55
CA GLY A 615 1.16 -19.99 15.97
C GLY A 615 -0.25 -19.44 16.22
N THR A 616 -0.47 -18.87 17.42
CA THR A 616 -1.81 -18.45 17.89
C THR A 616 -1.98 -16.93 18.07
N SER A 617 -0.90 -16.15 17.96
CA SER A 617 -0.94 -14.69 18.15
C SER A 617 -1.19 -14.01 16.83
N SER A 618 -2.38 -13.43 16.63
CA SER A 618 -2.70 -12.62 15.44
C SER A 618 -1.81 -11.39 15.29
N SER A 619 -1.24 -10.90 16.39
CA SER A 619 -0.31 -9.76 16.41
C SER A 619 1.12 -10.13 15.99
N ALA A 620 1.39 -11.36 15.58
CA ALA A 620 2.69 -11.79 15.02
C ALA A 620 2.57 -11.95 13.50
N PRO A 621 2.64 -10.86 12.72
CA PRO A 621 2.28 -10.90 11.31
C PRO A 621 3.29 -11.68 10.47
N VAL A 622 2.79 -12.46 9.51
CA VAL A 622 3.57 -12.88 8.34
C VAL A 622 4.10 -11.62 7.66
N GLN A 623 5.37 -11.59 7.28
CA GLN A 623 6.04 -10.42 6.71
C GLN A 623 6.47 -10.67 5.26
N SER A 624 7.45 -11.54 5.03
CA SER A 624 7.90 -11.92 3.67
C SER A 624 7.57 -13.36 3.33
N ILE A 625 7.40 -13.62 2.03
CA ILE A 625 7.03 -14.86 1.37
C ILE A 625 7.93 -15.00 0.13
N GLU A 626 8.73 -16.05 0.08
CA GLU A 626 9.53 -16.39 -1.11
C GLU A 626 9.12 -17.77 -1.61
N ILE A 627 8.79 -17.88 -2.90
CA ILE A 627 8.43 -19.13 -3.56
C ILE A 627 9.55 -19.50 -4.52
N SER A 628 10.06 -20.74 -4.46
CA SER A 628 11.11 -21.15 -5.39
C SER A 628 10.60 -21.30 -6.81
N TRP A 629 11.31 -20.69 -7.74
CA TRP A 629 11.03 -20.78 -9.18
C TRP A 629 11.39 -22.18 -9.71
N SER A 630 12.58 -22.67 -9.34
CA SER A 630 13.03 -24.01 -9.68
C SER A 630 12.19 -25.16 -9.08
N ASN A 631 11.46 -24.91 -7.98
CA ASN A 631 10.58 -25.88 -7.36
C ASN A 631 9.50 -25.20 -6.50
N PRO A 632 8.32 -24.89 -7.05
CA PRO A 632 7.27 -24.14 -6.34
C PRO A 632 6.71 -24.82 -5.07
N GLU A 633 7.03 -26.09 -4.82
CA GLU A 633 6.71 -26.77 -3.55
C GLU A 633 7.56 -26.26 -2.37
N VAL A 634 8.68 -25.58 -2.65
CA VAL A 634 9.57 -24.99 -1.64
C VAL A 634 9.24 -23.52 -1.45
N MET A 635 8.80 -23.16 -0.25
CA MET A 635 8.53 -21.77 0.14
C MET A 635 9.17 -21.43 1.47
N TYR A 636 9.55 -20.16 1.62
CA TYR A 636 10.04 -19.57 2.86
C TYR A 636 9.13 -18.43 3.30
N VAL A 637 8.80 -18.40 4.59
CA VAL A 637 7.96 -17.35 5.17
C VAL A 637 8.63 -16.77 6.40
N SER A 638 8.74 -15.45 6.49
CA SER A 638 9.16 -14.76 7.71
C SER A 638 7.95 -14.28 8.51
N GLN A 639 8.07 -14.34 9.84
CA GLN A 639 7.07 -13.84 10.79
C GLN A 639 7.75 -12.86 11.76
N ARG A 640 7.16 -11.67 11.86
CA ARG A 640 7.55 -10.65 12.85
C ARG A 640 7.03 -11.04 14.24
N PRO A 641 7.78 -10.84 15.33
CA PRO A 641 7.26 -11.11 16.67
C PRO A 641 6.14 -10.13 17.03
N SER A 642 5.22 -10.57 17.89
CA SER A 642 4.21 -9.68 18.48
C SER A 642 4.79 -8.64 19.44
N SER A 643 5.97 -8.91 19.98
CA SER A 643 6.74 -7.99 20.83
C SER A 643 8.20 -8.45 20.89
N GLY A 644 9.14 -7.51 21.01
CA GLY A 644 10.58 -7.80 21.11
C GLY A 644 11.30 -7.83 19.76
N SER A 645 12.55 -8.29 19.79
CA SER A 645 13.52 -8.16 18.68
C SER A 645 13.77 -9.43 17.87
N THR A 646 13.08 -10.55 18.15
CA THR A 646 13.37 -11.85 17.51
C THR A 646 12.24 -12.31 16.58
N GLY A 647 12.48 -12.31 15.27
CA GLY A 647 11.59 -12.89 14.26
C GLY A 647 11.77 -14.39 14.08
N LYS A 648 10.98 -14.96 13.18
CA LYS A 648 11.02 -16.37 12.81
C LYS A 648 11.01 -16.53 11.30
N VAL A 649 11.62 -17.60 10.82
CA VAL A 649 11.53 -18.04 9.41
C VAL A 649 11.06 -19.48 9.39
N PHE A 650 10.13 -19.79 8.50
CA PHE A 650 9.57 -21.11 8.29
C PHE A 650 9.85 -21.56 6.85
N LYS A 651 10.05 -22.86 6.65
CA LYS A 651 10.23 -23.50 5.34
C LYS A 651 9.19 -24.61 5.15
N THR A 652 8.68 -24.75 3.94
CA THR A 652 7.96 -25.93 3.46
C THR A 652 8.68 -26.51 2.24
N THR A 653 8.42 -27.78 1.94
CA THR A 653 8.89 -28.48 0.74
C THR A 653 7.78 -29.29 0.07
N ASP A 654 6.52 -29.01 0.43
CA ASP A 654 5.30 -29.72 0.02
C ASP A 654 4.12 -28.76 -0.22
N GLY A 655 4.44 -27.57 -0.74
CA GLY A 655 3.44 -26.62 -1.20
C GLY A 655 2.68 -25.94 -0.05
N GLY A 656 3.25 -25.96 1.16
CA GLY A 656 2.67 -25.33 2.34
C GLY A 656 1.81 -26.25 3.20
N SER A 657 1.81 -27.56 2.93
CA SER A 657 1.09 -28.56 3.73
C SER A 657 1.75 -28.77 5.11
N VAL A 658 3.09 -28.81 5.13
CA VAL A 658 3.89 -28.93 6.35
C VAL A 658 4.96 -27.83 6.39
N TRP A 659 5.11 -27.21 7.57
CA TRP A 659 6.06 -26.14 7.81
C TRP A 659 7.05 -26.51 8.93
N THR A 660 8.33 -26.20 8.70
CA THR A 660 9.41 -26.34 9.67
C THR A 660 9.98 -24.96 10.01
N GLN A 661 10.02 -24.61 11.29
CA GLN A 661 10.70 -23.39 11.74
C GLN A 661 12.22 -23.56 11.66
N LEU A 662 12.92 -22.62 11.03
CA LEU A 662 14.37 -22.63 10.87
C LEU A 662 15.08 -22.05 12.11
N SER A 663 16.32 -22.48 12.34
CA SER A 663 17.23 -21.82 13.27
C SER A 663 17.94 -20.68 12.55
N ILE A 664 17.69 -19.43 12.97
CA ILE A 664 18.28 -18.23 12.34
C ILE A 664 19.42 -17.64 13.20
N PRO A 665 20.38 -16.91 12.59
CA PRO A 665 21.45 -16.22 13.32
C PRO A 665 20.91 -15.21 14.33
N SER A 666 21.61 -15.04 15.45
CA SER A 666 21.25 -14.06 16.49
C SER A 666 21.37 -12.61 16.00
N GLY A 667 20.48 -11.74 16.47
CA GLY A 667 20.48 -10.31 16.21
C GLY A 667 19.05 -9.75 16.21
N ASN A 668 18.91 -8.44 15.99
CA ASN A 668 17.60 -7.81 15.82
C ASN A 668 16.95 -8.26 14.50
N SER A 669 16.18 -9.34 14.60
CA SER A 669 15.45 -9.98 13.50
C SER A 669 13.96 -9.65 13.57
N SER A 670 13.57 -8.56 14.26
CA SER A 670 12.18 -8.13 14.34
C SER A 670 11.58 -7.82 12.96
N ARG A 671 12.44 -7.42 12.02
CA ARG A 671 12.15 -7.34 10.58
C ARG A 671 13.15 -8.23 9.85
N ILE A 672 12.64 -9.06 8.95
CA ILE A 672 13.46 -9.97 8.15
C ILE A 672 13.13 -9.72 6.68
N LEU A 673 14.15 -9.39 5.89
CA LEU A 673 14.07 -9.37 4.44
C LEU A 673 14.60 -10.70 3.92
N LEU A 674 13.93 -11.27 2.94
CA LEU A 674 14.34 -12.49 2.25
C LEU A 674 14.62 -12.17 0.78
N SER A 675 15.42 -13.01 0.13
CA SER A 675 15.57 -13.03 -1.32
C SER A 675 16.09 -14.41 -1.72
N LEU A 676 15.28 -15.17 -2.44
CA LEU A 676 15.58 -16.53 -2.85
C LEU A 676 16.31 -16.54 -4.20
N ASP A 677 17.22 -17.49 -4.39
CA ASP A 677 17.85 -17.71 -5.70
C ASP A 677 16.83 -18.34 -6.68
N PRO A 678 16.56 -17.71 -7.83
CA PRO A 678 15.58 -18.25 -8.79
C PRO A 678 16.00 -19.61 -9.37
N THR A 679 17.29 -19.95 -9.34
CA THR A 679 17.82 -21.20 -9.89
C THR A 679 18.11 -22.28 -8.85
N ASN A 680 17.94 -21.97 -7.54
CA ASN A 680 18.26 -22.91 -6.47
C ASN A 680 17.35 -22.70 -5.24
N ALA A 681 16.40 -23.62 -5.05
CA ALA A 681 15.45 -23.64 -3.93
C ALA A 681 16.06 -23.68 -2.51
N ASP A 682 17.34 -24.04 -2.37
CA ASP A 682 18.04 -24.11 -1.09
C ASP A 682 18.99 -22.93 -0.83
N ARG A 683 19.16 -22.03 -1.80
CA ARG A 683 19.99 -20.84 -1.66
C ARG A 683 19.16 -19.60 -1.36
N LEU A 684 19.19 -19.16 -0.11
CA LEU A 684 18.38 -18.05 0.40
C LEU A 684 19.26 -17.02 1.09
N PHE A 685 18.98 -15.74 0.83
CA PHE A 685 19.55 -14.61 1.55
C PHE A 685 18.58 -14.07 2.57
N MET A 686 19.13 -13.60 3.69
CA MET A 686 18.37 -13.01 4.79
C MET A 686 19.09 -11.79 5.34
N ALA A 687 18.38 -10.66 5.43
CA ALA A 687 18.90 -9.45 6.05
C ALA A 687 18.07 -9.00 7.26
N TYR A 688 18.77 -8.40 8.22
CA TYR A 688 18.21 -7.70 9.37
C TYR A 688 18.38 -6.19 9.13
N PRO A 689 17.31 -5.45 8.76
CA PRO A 689 17.39 -4.01 8.54
C PRO A 689 18.03 -3.28 9.74
N SER A 690 17.59 -3.62 10.96
CA SER A 690 18.11 -3.08 12.22
C SER A 690 19.28 -3.92 12.80
N GLY A 691 19.96 -4.72 11.98
CA GLY A 691 21.10 -5.51 12.41
C GLY A 691 22.29 -4.64 12.82
N ALA A 692 23.02 -5.04 13.86
CA ALA A 692 24.22 -4.33 14.32
C ALA A 692 25.38 -4.44 13.30
N ASN A 693 26.35 -3.54 13.40
CA ASN A 693 27.58 -3.64 12.60
C ASN A 693 28.25 -5.02 12.79
N GLY A 694 28.66 -5.64 11.68
CA GLY A 694 29.18 -7.01 11.66
C GLY A 694 28.13 -8.13 11.66
N SER A 695 26.82 -7.83 11.72
CA SER A 695 25.75 -8.85 11.75
C SER A 695 24.44 -8.33 11.11
N LYS A 696 24.41 -8.24 9.77
CA LYS A 696 23.32 -7.66 8.99
C LYS A 696 22.78 -8.59 7.88
N ILE A 697 23.65 -9.28 7.16
CA ILE A 697 23.30 -10.10 5.98
C ILE A 697 23.85 -11.51 6.12
N PHE A 698 23.01 -12.50 5.82
CA PHE A 698 23.30 -13.92 5.94
C PHE A 698 22.87 -14.67 4.69
N GLU A 699 23.59 -15.74 4.37
CA GLU A 699 23.29 -16.64 3.26
C GLU A 699 23.21 -18.07 3.78
N THR A 700 22.25 -18.84 3.27
CA THR A 700 22.22 -20.29 3.38
C THR A 700 22.26 -20.88 1.97
N SER A 701 22.98 -21.99 1.79
CA SER A 701 23.01 -22.78 0.55
C SER A 701 22.45 -24.19 0.74
N ASN A 702 21.86 -24.45 1.90
CA ASN A 702 21.29 -25.74 2.30
C ASN A 702 19.92 -25.59 2.97
N GLY A 703 19.16 -24.61 2.49
CA GLY A 703 17.76 -24.43 2.84
C GLY A 703 17.53 -24.06 4.30
N GLY A 704 18.47 -23.34 4.91
CA GLY A 704 18.36 -22.84 6.29
C GLY A 704 18.91 -23.77 7.36
N THR A 705 19.56 -24.87 6.99
CA THR A 705 20.23 -25.77 7.95
C THR A 705 21.43 -25.09 8.61
N SER A 706 22.18 -24.29 7.85
CA SER A 706 23.26 -23.44 8.36
C SER A 706 23.32 -22.11 7.61
N TRP A 707 23.86 -21.09 8.28
CA TRP A 707 23.96 -19.73 7.77
C TRP A 707 25.40 -19.21 7.81
N THR A 708 25.80 -18.54 6.75
CA THR A 708 27.05 -17.81 6.61
C THR A 708 26.78 -16.32 6.76
N ASN A 709 27.50 -15.63 7.65
CA ASN A 709 27.42 -14.18 7.77
C ASN A 709 28.28 -13.52 6.68
N LEU A 710 27.65 -12.70 5.83
CA LEU A 710 28.30 -11.99 4.72
C LEU A 710 28.59 -10.52 5.03
N THR A 711 28.37 -10.10 6.27
CA THR A 711 28.54 -8.71 6.69
C THR A 711 30.02 -8.34 6.75
N THR A 712 30.39 -7.22 6.13
CA THR A 712 31.73 -6.65 6.19
C THR A 712 31.68 -5.21 6.71
N THR A 713 32.84 -4.58 6.89
CA THR A 713 32.92 -3.18 7.32
C THR A 713 32.35 -2.18 6.31
N GLU A 714 32.19 -2.56 5.05
CA GLU A 714 31.56 -1.69 4.04
C GLU A 714 30.11 -1.38 4.40
N LEU A 715 29.41 -2.37 4.98
CA LEU A 715 28.02 -2.28 5.41
C LEU A 715 27.86 -1.64 6.81
N ASN A 716 28.94 -1.13 7.42
CA ASN A 716 28.83 -0.43 8.71
C ASN A 716 27.95 0.81 8.56
N ASN A 717 27.01 0.96 9.49
CA ASN A 717 26.01 2.04 9.57
C ASN A 717 24.97 2.06 8.43
N GLU A 718 24.93 1.01 7.61
CA GLU A 718 23.89 0.83 6.59
C GLU A 718 22.68 0.09 7.16
N GLU A 719 21.47 0.55 6.82
CA GLU A 719 20.22 -0.17 7.06
C GLU A 719 19.79 -0.84 5.75
N ILE A 720 19.80 -2.17 5.68
CA ILE A 720 19.40 -2.90 4.47
C ILE A 720 17.87 -2.88 4.34
N ARG A 721 17.37 -2.52 3.15
CA ARG A 721 15.94 -2.26 2.89
C ARG A 721 15.34 -3.11 1.77
N ALA A 722 16.15 -3.54 0.80
CA ALA A 722 15.75 -4.53 -0.20
C ALA A 722 16.96 -5.36 -0.66
N MET A 723 16.68 -6.53 -1.24
CA MET A 723 17.69 -7.43 -1.79
C MET A 723 17.20 -8.01 -3.12
N ILE A 724 18.12 -8.20 -4.06
CA ILE A 724 17.81 -8.84 -5.35
C ILE A 724 18.93 -9.81 -5.68
N THR A 725 18.61 -11.09 -5.80
CA THR A 725 19.48 -12.12 -6.38
C THR A 725 19.48 -11.98 -7.91
N VAL A 726 20.65 -12.16 -8.53
CA VAL A 726 20.78 -12.15 -9.99
C VAL A 726 21.28 -13.52 -10.44
N PRO A 727 20.55 -14.23 -11.32
CA PRO A 727 21.00 -15.53 -11.80
C PRO A 727 22.22 -15.36 -12.69
N ASN A 728 23.37 -15.79 -12.21
CA ASN A 728 24.56 -15.97 -13.02
C ASN A 728 25.51 -17.01 -12.41
N ALA A 729 26.51 -17.43 -13.17
CA ALA A 729 27.52 -18.40 -12.73
C ALA A 729 28.36 -17.92 -11.54
N SER A 730 28.40 -16.61 -11.30
CA SER A 730 29.11 -16.02 -10.16
C SER A 730 28.19 -15.70 -8.98
N GLU A 731 26.93 -16.14 -8.98
CA GLU A 731 26.04 -16.10 -7.83
C GLU A 731 25.77 -14.67 -7.27
N GLY A 732 25.45 -13.72 -8.16
CA GLY A 732 25.31 -12.29 -7.85
C GLY A 732 24.15 -11.89 -6.92
N ILE A 733 24.36 -10.83 -6.14
CA ILE A 733 23.34 -10.20 -5.28
C ILE A 733 23.54 -8.68 -5.18
N TYR A 734 22.42 -7.96 -5.13
CA TYR A 734 22.32 -6.54 -4.82
C TYR A 734 21.69 -6.32 -3.45
N LEU A 735 22.21 -5.34 -2.70
CA LEU A 735 21.61 -4.81 -1.48
C LEU A 735 21.27 -3.34 -1.66
N PHE A 736 20.06 -2.95 -1.30
CA PHE A 736 19.63 -1.56 -1.32
C PHE A 736 19.46 -1.10 0.13
N SER A 737 20.06 0.02 0.49
CA SER A 737 20.09 0.51 1.86
C SER A 737 19.49 1.92 1.98
N TYR A 738 19.55 2.48 3.19
CA TYR A 738 19.19 3.87 3.45
C TYR A 738 20.11 4.86 2.71
N TYR A 739 21.42 4.62 2.67
CA TYR A 739 22.36 5.55 2.04
C TYR A 739 22.79 5.10 0.65
N ASN A 740 22.87 3.81 0.35
CA ASN A 740 23.62 3.31 -0.80
C ASN A 740 22.96 2.09 -1.44
N VAL A 741 23.47 1.72 -2.61
CA VAL A 741 23.26 0.39 -3.19
C VAL A 741 24.60 -0.32 -3.19
N PHE A 742 24.58 -1.62 -2.95
CA PHE A 742 25.76 -2.48 -2.95
C PHE A 742 25.52 -3.68 -3.85
N TYR A 743 26.59 -4.24 -4.37
CA TYR A 743 26.54 -5.52 -5.07
C TYR A 743 27.75 -6.37 -4.76
N ARG A 744 27.57 -7.67 -4.95
CA ARG A 744 28.60 -8.68 -4.76
C ARG A 744 28.29 -9.91 -5.62
N ASP A 745 29.35 -10.59 -6.02
CA ASP A 745 29.31 -11.96 -6.53
C ASP A 745 30.33 -12.85 -5.78
N SER A 746 30.38 -14.15 -6.10
CA SER A 746 31.27 -15.13 -5.48
C SER A 746 32.75 -14.93 -5.80
N SER A 747 33.08 -14.16 -6.85
CA SER A 747 34.46 -13.79 -7.20
C SER A 747 34.99 -12.62 -6.38
N MET A 748 34.09 -11.83 -5.77
CA MET A 748 34.43 -10.65 -5.00
C MET A 748 34.73 -10.98 -3.53
N ALA A 749 35.84 -10.43 -3.03
CA ALA A 749 36.23 -10.58 -1.62
C ALA A 749 35.39 -9.71 -0.66
N ASN A 750 34.76 -8.64 -1.15
CA ASN A 750 33.99 -7.68 -0.35
C ASN A 750 32.87 -7.07 -1.21
N TRP A 751 31.91 -6.39 -0.57
CA TRP A 751 30.85 -5.61 -1.23
C TRP A 751 31.44 -4.42 -2.00
N SER A 752 30.85 -4.09 -3.15
CA SER A 752 31.13 -2.87 -3.90
C SER A 752 29.93 -1.93 -3.83
N ILE A 753 30.16 -0.62 -3.75
CA ILE A 753 29.11 0.40 -3.74
C ILE A 753 28.72 0.72 -5.19
N ASP A 754 27.42 0.84 -5.42
CA ASP A 754 26.80 1.28 -6.66
C ASP A 754 25.91 2.51 -6.46
N ALA A 755 26.54 3.68 -6.28
CA ALA A 755 25.84 4.92 -5.96
C ALA A 755 25.96 6.02 -7.03
N ALA A 756 26.56 5.72 -8.20
CA ALA A 756 26.78 6.73 -9.23
C ALA A 756 25.44 7.27 -9.77
N GLY A 757 25.22 8.59 -9.67
CA GLY A 757 23.97 9.25 -10.06
C GLY A 757 22.89 9.26 -8.97
N LEU A 758 23.03 8.48 -7.90
CA LEU A 758 22.09 8.49 -6.78
C LEU A 758 22.34 9.68 -5.84
N PRO A 759 21.29 10.17 -5.15
CA PRO A 759 21.42 11.21 -4.15
C PRO A 759 22.27 10.72 -2.94
N ASP A 760 22.82 11.65 -2.17
CA ASP A 760 23.63 11.36 -0.97
C ASP A 760 22.89 10.50 0.06
N VAL A 761 21.56 10.67 0.13
CA VAL A 761 20.64 9.82 0.88
C VAL A 761 19.60 9.29 -0.09
N VAL A 762 19.55 7.96 -0.26
CA VAL A 762 18.61 7.30 -1.18
C VAL A 762 17.27 7.03 -0.50
N ASN A 763 17.33 6.55 0.75
CA ASN A 763 16.19 6.13 1.54
C ASN A 763 15.28 5.15 0.78
N THR A 764 15.85 4.03 0.33
CA THR A 764 15.15 3.00 -0.46
C THR A 764 13.88 2.53 0.27
N ASN A 765 12.76 2.46 -0.44
CA ASN A 765 11.56 1.73 -0.01
C ASN A 765 11.66 0.27 -0.43
N SER A 766 11.71 0.05 -1.74
CA SER A 766 11.69 -1.25 -2.38
C SER A 766 12.53 -1.21 -3.64
N ALA A 767 13.03 -2.37 -4.08
CA ALA A 767 13.75 -2.51 -5.33
C ALA A 767 13.32 -3.80 -6.04
N LYS A 768 13.25 -3.75 -7.37
CA LYS A 768 12.85 -4.88 -8.20
C LYS A 768 13.73 -4.95 -9.46
N PRO A 769 14.07 -6.16 -9.95
CA PRO A 769 14.70 -6.31 -11.25
C PRO A 769 13.67 -6.13 -12.36
N PHE A 770 14.09 -5.55 -13.49
CA PHE A 770 13.32 -5.49 -14.72
C PHE A 770 14.13 -6.14 -15.85
N PHE A 771 14.11 -7.47 -15.86
CA PHE A 771 14.96 -8.29 -16.73
C PHE A 771 14.67 -8.06 -18.21
N ARG A 772 13.41 -7.76 -18.58
CA ARG A 772 12.97 -7.39 -19.92
C ARG A 772 13.94 -6.43 -20.62
N ASP A 773 14.36 -5.40 -19.90
CA ASP A 773 15.23 -4.33 -20.39
C ASP A 773 16.65 -4.38 -19.80
N GLY A 774 16.96 -5.40 -18.99
CA GLY A 774 18.25 -5.51 -18.31
C GLY A 774 18.50 -4.42 -17.28
N LYS A 775 17.46 -4.01 -16.54
CA LYS A 775 17.53 -2.90 -15.57
C LYS A 775 17.22 -3.32 -14.13
N LEU A 776 17.74 -2.56 -13.18
CA LEU A 776 17.34 -2.50 -11.79
C LEU A 776 16.50 -1.24 -11.57
N ARG A 777 15.45 -1.36 -10.76
CA ARG A 777 14.64 -0.22 -10.31
C ARG A 777 14.54 -0.18 -8.81
N LEU A 778 14.56 1.02 -8.24
CA LEU A 778 14.26 1.24 -6.83
C LEU A 778 13.29 2.41 -6.69
N ALA A 779 12.30 2.24 -5.81
CA ALA A 779 11.45 3.31 -5.32
C ALA A 779 11.99 3.80 -3.98
N THR A 780 11.80 5.07 -3.69
CA THR A 780 12.35 5.72 -2.49
C THR A 780 11.26 6.33 -1.63
N TYR A 781 11.58 6.49 -0.35
CA TYR A 781 10.83 7.39 0.53
C TYR A 781 11.20 8.85 0.21
N GLY A 782 10.65 9.38 -0.88
CA GLY A 782 10.56 10.82 -1.13
C GLY A 782 11.43 11.37 -2.25
N LYS A 783 12.02 10.52 -3.07
CA LYS A 783 12.93 10.91 -4.17
C LYS A 783 12.54 10.23 -5.49
N GLY A 784 11.30 9.76 -5.59
CA GLY A 784 10.76 9.10 -6.78
C GLY A 784 11.34 7.71 -7.02
N ILE A 785 11.30 7.29 -8.29
CA ILE A 785 11.80 6.01 -8.78
C ILE A 785 13.06 6.24 -9.59
N TRP A 786 14.03 5.35 -9.41
CA TRP A 786 15.33 5.37 -10.08
C TRP A 786 15.57 4.06 -10.80
N GLU A 787 16.28 4.13 -11.93
CA GLU A 787 16.68 2.95 -12.69
C GLU A 787 18.12 3.00 -13.16
N LYS A 788 18.68 1.83 -13.41
CA LYS A 788 20.01 1.63 -13.96
C LYS A 788 20.13 0.25 -14.60
N GLU A 789 21.05 0.06 -15.53
CA GLU A 789 21.48 -1.29 -15.96
C GLU A 789 22.20 -2.06 -14.84
N PHE A 790 22.16 -3.40 -14.91
CA PHE A 790 22.92 -4.25 -13.97
C PHE A 790 24.45 -4.09 -14.14
N ASN A 791 25.19 -4.06 -13.04
CA ASN A 791 26.66 -4.25 -13.05
C ASN A 791 27.02 -5.74 -13.14
N ILE A 792 26.30 -6.56 -12.38
CA ILE A 792 26.35 -8.01 -12.45
C ILE A 792 25.21 -8.43 -13.37
N GLN A 793 25.52 -8.66 -14.65
CA GLN A 793 24.54 -9.07 -15.64
C GLN A 793 24.11 -10.54 -15.42
N PRO A 794 22.84 -10.87 -15.69
CA PRO A 794 22.47 -12.25 -15.98
C PRO A 794 23.34 -12.79 -17.13
N ASP A 795 23.89 -13.99 -17.00
CA ASP A 795 24.83 -14.54 -17.99
C ASP A 795 24.19 -15.54 -18.97
N ARG A 796 22.93 -15.91 -18.74
CA ARG A 796 22.11 -16.77 -19.58
C ARG A 796 20.62 -16.51 -19.31
N PRO A 797 19.73 -16.83 -20.26
CA PRO A 797 18.31 -16.89 -19.95
C PRO A 797 18.01 -17.97 -18.90
N VAL A 798 17.00 -17.72 -18.07
CA VAL A 798 16.37 -18.74 -17.21
C VAL A 798 14.92 -18.86 -17.63
N ALA A 799 14.57 -19.97 -18.28
CA ALA A 799 13.24 -20.20 -18.80
C ALA A 799 12.24 -20.41 -17.66
N GLN A 800 11.09 -19.74 -17.72
CA GLN A 800 10.00 -19.95 -16.77
C GLN A 800 8.65 -19.77 -17.48
N ILE A 801 7.88 -20.85 -17.57
CA ILE A 801 6.51 -20.83 -18.09
C ILE A 801 5.59 -20.25 -17.02
N MET A 802 4.64 -19.43 -17.43
CA MET A 802 3.50 -19.04 -16.62
C MET A 802 2.19 -19.19 -17.39
N VAL A 803 1.09 -19.47 -16.70
CA VAL A 803 -0.24 -19.67 -17.29
C VAL A 803 -1.34 -19.08 -16.40
N ASP A 804 -2.54 -18.82 -16.93
CA ASP A 804 -3.68 -18.36 -16.14
C ASP A 804 -4.17 -19.41 -15.13
N LYS A 805 -4.03 -20.69 -15.47
CA LYS A 805 -4.41 -21.83 -14.62
C LYS A 805 -3.61 -23.06 -15.02
N THR A 806 -3.24 -23.88 -14.04
CA THR A 806 -2.59 -25.18 -14.31
C THR A 806 -3.59 -26.32 -14.44
N THR A 807 -4.83 -26.09 -13.99
CA THR A 807 -5.91 -27.06 -14.01
C THR A 807 -7.20 -26.41 -14.51
N SER A 808 -7.92 -27.07 -15.40
CA SER A 808 -9.27 -26.69 -15.79
C SER A 808 -10.24 -27.86 -15.66
N ALA A 809 -11.53 -27.56 -15.52
CA ALA A 809 -12.61 -28.52 -15.73
C ALA A 809 -13.42 -28.00 -16.93
N PRO A 810 -13.04 -28.36 -18.17
CA PRO A 810 -13.66 -27.80 -19.37
C PRO A 810 -15.15 -28.16 -19.37
N TYR A 811 -15.98 -27.18 -19.09
CA TYR A 811 -17.40 -27.30 -19.34
C TYR A 811 -17.64 -27.00 -20.81
N CYS A 812 -17.66 -28.05 -21.63
CA CYS A 812 -18.28 -28.05 -22.96
C CYS A 812 -17.58 -27.15 -24.04
N ALA A 813 -16.91 -26.07 -23.64
CA ALA A 813 -15.87 -25.39 -24.39
C ALA A 813 -14.52 -26.03 -24.06
N ILE A 814 -13.71 -26.21 -25.09
CA ILE A 814 -12.32 -26.54 -24.88
C ILE A 814 -11.68 -25.30 -24.24
N ASP A 815 -11.46 -25.38 -22.92
CA ASP A 815 -11.01 -24.23 -22.14
C ASP A 815 -9.67 -23.72 -22.66
N THR A 816 -9.58 -22.42 -22.86
CA THR A 816 -8.36 -21.78 -23.38
C THR A 816 -7.45 -21.48 -22.21
N PHE A 817 -6.23 -21.96 -22.31
CA PHE A 817 -5.13 -21.62 -21.42
C PHE A 817 -4.36 -20.46 -22.03
N TYR A 818 -4.13 -19.44 -21.23
CA TYR A 818 -3.44 -18.22 -21.63
C TYR A 818 -2.03 -18.27 -21.06
N PHE A 819 -1.07 -18.72 -21.87
CA PHE A 819 0.32 -18.80 -21.46
C PHE A 819 1.00 -17.44 -21.58
N ASP A 820 2.02 -17.25 -20.75
CA ASP A 820 2.96 -16.15 -20.88
C ASP A 820 4.38 -16.58 -20.50
N ASP A 821 5.35 -15.79 -20.94
CA ASP A 821 6.73 -15.89 -20.54
C ASP A 821 6.97 -15.19 -19.20
N HIS A 822 7.47 -15.89 -18.19
CA HIS A 822 7.93 -15.30 -16.94
C HIS A 822 9.45 -15.48 -16.74
N SER A 823 10.18 -15.71 -17.85
CA SER A 823 11.61 -15.98 -17.85
C SER A 823 12.43 -14.78 -17.39
N ILE A 824 13.61 -15.07 -16.83
CA ILE A 824 14.65 -14.06 -16.64
C ILE A 824 15.38 -13.91 -17.97
N LEU A 825 14.97 -12.89 -18.73
CA LEU A 825 15.37 -12.69 -20.13
C LEU A 825 15.35 -11.21 -20.51
N ASN A 826 16.39 -10.73 -21.17
CA ASN A 826 16.34 -9.45 -21.88
C ASN A 826 15.64 -9.66 -23.23
N HIS A 827 14.55 -8.94 -23.47
CA HIS A 827 13.70 -9.12 -24.65
C HIS A 827 14.34 -8.57 -25.93
N ALA A 828 15.32 -7.69 -25.82
CA ALA A 828 15.97 -7.09 -26.98
C ALA A 828 16.71 -8.17 -27.80
N GLY A 829 16.11 -8.57 -28.93
CA GLY A 829 16.65 -9.61 -29.80
C GLY A 829 16.39 -11.05 -29.33
N ALA A 830 15.54 -11.24 -28.33
CA ALA A 830 15.15 -12.57 -27.86
C ALA A 830 14.09 -13.23 -28.77
N SER A 831 13.95 -14.55 -28.64
CA SER A 831 12.92 -15.33 -29.32
C SER A 831 12.33 -16.43 -28.43
N TRP A 832 11.05 -16.73 -28.65
CA TRP A 832 10.29 -17.76 -27.95
C TRP A 832 9.97 -18.91 -28.90
N GLN A 833 10.05 -20.14 -28.38
CA GLN A 833 9.59 -21.33 -29.07
C GLN A 833 8.81 -22.20 -28.09
N TRP A 834 7.52 -22.35 -28.36
CA TRP A 834 6.60 -23.17 -27.59
C TRP A 834 6.29 -24.48 -28.30
N SER A 835 6.10 -25.54 -27.53
CA SER A 835 5.42 -26.77 -27.97
C SER A 835 4.39 -27.21 -26.94
N PHE A 836 3.19 -27.57 -27.41
CA PHE A 836 2.07 -28.00 -26.59
C PHE A 836 1.68 -29.42 -26.99
N GLU A 837 1.81 -30.38 -26.08
CA GLU A 837 1.44 -31.77 -26.34
C GLU A 837 -0.05 -31.87 -26.67
N SER A 838 -0.38 -32.22 -27.91
CA SER A 838 -1.75 -32.31 -28.44
C SER A 838 -2.57 -31.01 -28.38
N GLY A 839 -1.97 -29.88 -27.97
CA GLY A 839 -2.62 -28.58 -27.91
C GLY A 839 -2.82 -27.95 -29.28
N THR A 840 -3.77 -27.01 -29.37
CA THR A 840 -4.01 -26.18 -30.56
C THR A 840 -3.82 -24.70 -30.19
N PRO A 841 -2.85 -24.00 -30.82
CA PRO A 841 -1.85 -24.52 -31.76
C PRO A 841 -0.83 -25.45 -31.06
N ALA A 842 -0.24 -26.40 -31.81
CA ALA A 842 0.74 -27.35 -31.24
C ALA A 842 2.12 -26.72 -31.02
N ILE A 843 2.42 -25.62 -31.71
CA ILE A 843 3.64 -24.83 -31.57
C ILE A 843 3.29 -23.34 -31.67
N SER A 844 4.09 -22.48 -31.04
CA SER A 844 3.97 -21.03 -31.17
C SER A 844 5.32 -20.34 -31.05
N SER A 845 5.45 -19.18 -31.69
CA SER A 845 6.58 -18.26 -31.50
C SER A 845 6.18 -16.95 -30.82
N LEU A 846 4.92 -16.86 -30.37
CA LEU A 846 4.44 -15.74 -29.57
C LEU A 846 5.01 -15.84 -28.16
N ARG A 847 5.22 -14.69 -27.50
CA ARG A 847 5.55 -14.64 -26.07
C ARG A 847 4.42 -15.23 -25.22
N ASN A 848 3.17 -14.86 -25.54
CA ASN A 848 1.96 -15.17 -24.78
C ASN A 848 0.90 -15.91 -25.61
N PRO A 849 1.11 -17.20 -25.97
CA PRO A 849 0.16 -17.95 -26.78
C PRO A 849 -1.11 -18.37 -26.03
N GLU A 850 -2.22 -18.40 -26.76
CA GLU A 850 -3.49 -18.98 -26.32
C GLU A 850 -3.58 -20.42 -26.82
N VAL A 851 -3.90 -21.37 -25.95
CA VAL A 851 -3.84 -22.80 -26.28
C VAL A 851 -5.05 -23.56 -25.77
N VAL A 852 -5.51 -24.48 -26.60
CA VAL A 852 -6.72 -25.26 -26.40
C VAL A 852 -6.36 -26.75 -26.42
N PHE A 853 -6.68 -27.51 -25.37
CA PHE A 853 -6.33 -28.94 -25.24
C PHE A 853 -7.53 -29.87 -25.49
N PRO A 854 -7.40 -30.94 -26.27
CA PRO A 854 -8.52 -31.62 -26.96
C PRO A 854 -9.50 -32.38 -26.07
N GLY A 855 -9.24 -32.53 -24.76
CA GLY A 855 -10.13 -33.21 -23.82
C GLY A 855 -9.43 -33.53 -22.49
N PRO A 856 -10.09 -34.29 -21.61
CA PRO A 856 -9.54 -34.64 -20.30
C PRO A 856 -8.22 -35.40 -20.39
N GLY A 857 -7.23 -35.02 -19.58
CA GLY A 857 -5.92 -35.64 -19.56
C GLY A 857 -4.84 -34.73 -18.98
N ASN A 858 -3.62 -35.24 -18.97
CA ASN A 858 -2.42 -34.50 -18.61
C ASN A 858 -1.68 -34.17 -19.91
N TYR A 859 -1.26 -32.92 -20.05
CA TYR A 859 -0.51 -32.44 -21.21
C TYR A 859 0.73 -31.70 -20.75
N VAL A 860 1.80 -31.73 -21.54
CA VAL A 860 3.00 -30.94 -21.26
C VAL A 860 3.07 -29.74 -22.19
N ALA A 861 3.24 -28.55 -21.62
CA ALA A 861 3.68 -27.36 -22.31
C ALA A 861 5.18 -27.18 -22.10
N THR A 862 5.92 -26.84 -23.17
CA THR A 862 7.36 -26.58 -23.12
C THR A 862 7.65 -25.23 -23.75
N LEU A 863 8.48 -24.43 -23.08
CA LEU A 863 8.98 -23.14 -23.57
C LEU A 863 10.49 -23.20 -23.66
N THR A 864 11.02 -22.88 -24.83
CA THR A 864 12.43 -22.55 -25.01
C THR A 864 12.55 -21.06 -25.32
N VAL A 865 13.32 -20.35 -24.49
CA VAL A 865 13.69 -18.95 -24.74
C VAL A 865 15.13 -18.89 -25.22
N THR A 866 15.41 -17.99 -26.16
CA THR A 866 16.76 -17.74 -26.68
C THR A 866 17.07 -16.26 -26.64
N ASP A 867 18.21 -15.88 -26.07
CA ASP A 867 18.67 -14.49 -26.00
C ASP A 867 19.30 -14.01 -27.33
N SER A 868 19.66 -12.72 -27.40
CA SER A 868 20.28 -12.13 -28.60
C SER A 868 21.66 -12.71 -28.94
N SER A 869 22.31 -13.39 -27.99
CA SER A 869 23.62 -14.04 -28.17
C SER A 869 23.50 -15.50 -28.62
N GLY A 870 22.28 -16.03 -28.70
CA GLY A 870 21.99 -17.42 -29.06
C GLY A 870 22.08 -18.40 -27.89
N ASN A 871 22.21 -17.93 -26.64
CA ASN A 871 22.07 -18.81 -25.48
C ASN A 871 20.59 -19.14 -25.27
N SER A 872 20.30 -20.37 -24.88
CA SER A 872 18.92 -20.82 -24.67
C SER A 872 18.77 -21.60 -23.37
N ASP A 873 17.56 -21.58 -22.84
CA ASP A 873 17.12 -22.39 -21.71
C ASP A 873 15.71 -22.92 -21.97
N THR A 874 15.29 -23.98 -21.29
CA THR A 874 13.99 -24.62 -21.52
C THR A 874 13.32 -25.03 -20.23
N ASP A 875 12.04 -24.68 -20.12
CA ASP A 875 11.16 -25.05 -19.02
C ASP A 875 9.99 -25.92 -19.53
N SER A 876 9.37 -26.70 -18.65
CA SER A 876 8.20 -27.53 -18.96
C SER A 876 7.21 -27.56 -17.81
N LEU A 877 5.93 -27.43 -18.15
CA LEU A 877 4.83 -27.37 -17.20
C LEU A 877 3.75 -28.39 -17.56
N GLU A 878 3.31 -29.17 -16.56
CA GLU A 878 2.18 -30.09 -16.71
C GLU A 878 0.86 -29.33 -16.55
N ILE A 879 -0.05 -29.55 -17.50
CA ILE A 879 -1.39 -28.99 -17.55
C ILE A 879 -2.40 -30.11 -17.37
N PHE A 880 -3.32 -29.91 -16.44
CA PHE A 880 -4.36 -30.88 -16.15
C PHE A 880 -5.72 -30.42 -16.64
N VAL A 881 -6.29 -31.18 -17.56
CA VAL A 881 -7.66 -30.97 -18.05
C VAL A 881 -8.52 -32.05 -17.40
N ASN A 882 -9.38 -31.67 -16.48
CA ASN A 882 -10.28 -32.61 -15.80
C ASN A 882 -11.35 -33.14 -16.74
N ALA A 883 -11.87 -34.33 -16.43
CA ALA A 883 -13.15 -34.74 -16.98
C ALA A 883 -14.24 -33.90 -16.33
N TYR A 884 -14.98 -33.13 -17.14
CA TYR A 884 -16.18 -32.50 -16.65
C TYR A 884 -17.28 -33.54 -16.45
N THR A 885 -17.87 -33.57 -15.26
CA THR A 885 -19.04 -34.40 -14.95
C THR A 885 -20.17 -33.46 -14.55
N PRO A 886 -21.25 -33.34 -15.35
CA PRO A 886 -22.40 -32.52 -15.00
C PRO A 886 -23.00 -32.93 -13.66
N GLY A 887 -23.44 -31.93 -12.88
CA GLY A 887 -24.15 -32.23 -11.63
C GLY A 887 -25.51 -32.88 -11.94
N THR A 888 -25.95 -33.84 -11.13
CA THR A 888 -27.23 -34.55 -11.36
C THR A 888 -28.42 -33.94 -10.58
N TYR A 889 -28.15 -32.94 -9.73
CA TYR A 889 -29.13 -32.14 -9.00
C TYR A 889 -28.49 -30.81 -8.60
N ILE A 890 -29.31 -29.77 -8.40
CA ILE A 890 -28.83 -28.44 -8.00
C ILE A 890 -29.26 -28.16 -6.56
N GLN A 891 -28.31 -27.94 -5.67
CA GLN A 891 -28.54 -27.42 -4.32
C GLN A 891 -27.38 -26.51 -3.94
N GLU A 892 -27.59 -25.21 -4.03
CA GLU A 892 -26.56 -24.21 -3.77
C GLU A 892 -27.08 -23.09 -2.87
N GLY A 893 -26.36 -22.83 -1.78
CA GLY A 893 -26.69 -21.79 -0.78
C GLY A 893 -25.50 -20.91 -0.38
N PHE A 894 -24.39 -21.00 -1.10
CA PHE A 894 -23.15 -20.24 -0.95
C PHE A 894 -22.45 -20.37 0.42
N GLU A 895 -22.75 -21.40 1.19
CA GLU A 895 -22.18 -21.62 2.53
C GLU A 895 -20.77 -22.25 2.51
N SER A 896 -20.34 -22.80 1.38
CA SER A 896 -19.01 -23.42 1.22
C SER A 896 -17.95 -22.47 0.63
N GLY A 897 -18.30 -21.21 0.38
CA GLY A 897 -17.46 -20.24 -0.34
C GLY A 897 -18.00 -19.89 -1.72
N PHE A 898 -17.24 -19.08 -2.47
CA PHE A 898 -17.64 -18.53 -3.76
C PHE A 898 -16.44 -18.55 -4.72
N LEU A 899 -16.52 -19.14 -5.91
CA LEU A 899 -17.60 -19.89 -6.55
C LEU A 899 -17.81 -21.28 -5.91
N PRO A 900 -19.05 -21.79 -5.85
CA PRO A 900 -19.28 -23.16 -5.38
C PRO A 900 -18.67 -24.22 -6.31
N GLY A 901 -18.38 -25.41 -5.76
CA GLY A 901 -17.67 -26.46 -6.51
C GLY A 901 -18.47 -26.95 -7.72
N ASN A 902 -17.88 -26.85 -8.93
CA ASN A 902 -18.44 -27.05 -10.29
C ASN A 902 -19.07 -25.81 -10.97
N TRP A 903 -19.18 -24.70 -10.26
CA TRP A 903 -19.62 -23.43 -10.85
C TRP A 903 -18.44 -22.68 -11.47
N MET A 904 -18.75 -21.95 -12.53
CA MET A 904 -17.85 -21.07 -13.25
C MET A 904 -18.44 -19.67 -13.28
N SER A 905 -17.61 -18.68 -13.57
CA SER A 905 -18.06 -17.34 -13.90
C SER A 905 -17.53 -16.90 -15.25
N ASN A 906 -18.26 -16.00 -15.89
CA ASN A 906 -17.82 -15.34 -17.11
C ASN A 906 -18.38 -13.92 -17.10
N ALA A 907 -17.56 -12.94 -17.44
CA ALA A 907 -17.93 -11.54 -17.37
C ALA A 907 -17.54 -10.83 -18.66
N GLY A 908 -18.35 -9.85 -19.06
CA GLY A 908 -17.97 -8.89 -20.08
C GLY A 908 -16.84 -7.95 -19.61
N ALA A 909 -16.29 -7.17 -20.53
CA ALA A 909 -15.06 -6.37 -20.36
C ALA A 909 -15.11 -5.23 -19.30
N THR A 910 -16.14 -5.14 -18.43
CA THR A 910 -16.30 -4.06 -17.44
C THR A 910 -16.86 -4.52 -16.08
N GLY A 911 -16.00 -4.49 -15.05
CA GLY A 911 -16.23 -3.96 -13.70
C GLY A 911 -17.14 -4.67 -12.69
N GLY A 912 -18.25 -5.27 -13.10
CA GLY A 912 -19.22 -5.91 -12.19
C GLY A 912 -19.13 -7.43 -12.22
N ASN A 913 -18.93 -8.06 -11.06
CA ASN A 913 -18.90 -9.52 -10.91
C ASN A 913 -19.79 -9.97 -9.76
N TRP A 914 -20.27 -11.20 -9.86
CA TRP A 914 -20.83 -11.89 -8.70
C TRP A 914 -19.73 -12.15 -7.64
N THR A 915 -20.06 -11.97 -6.37
CA THR A 915 -19.17 -12.21 -5.22
C THR A 915 -19.92 -12.88 -4.06
N LEU A 916 -19.20 -13.35 -3.05
CA LEU A 916 -19.80 -13.81 -1.80
C LEU A 916 -20.21 -12.62 -0.92
N SER A 917 -21.44 -12.60 -0.43
CA SER A 917 -21.84 -11.74 0.67
C SER A 917 -21.87 -12.52 1.99
N PRO A 918 -21.02 -12.20 2.97
CA PRO A 918 -21.01 -12.86 4.27
C PRO A 918 -21.96 -12.23 5.29
N PHE A 919 -22.81 -11.30 4.86
CA PHE A 919 -23.61 -10.48 5.76
C PHE A 919 -25.04 -11.00 5.97
N THR A 920 -25.54 -11.81 5.04
CA THR A 920 -26.94 -12.22 5.00
C THR A 920 -27.13 -13.39 4.04
N GLY A 921 -28.02 -14.31 4.41
CA GLY A 921 -28.52 -15.39 3.56
C GLY A 921 -30.04 -15.37 3.48
N GLY A 922 -30.57 -16.17 2.55
CA GLY A 922 -31.98 -16.34 2.23
C GLY A 922 -32.85 -16.52 3.46
N TYR A 923 -33.79 -15.58 3.65
CA TYR A 923 -34.71 -15.52 4.80
C TYR A 923 -34.03 -15.56 6.18
N GLY A 924 -32.72 -15.26 6.26
CA GLY A 924 -31.93 -15.35 7.48
C GLY A 924 -31.69 -16.78 7.99
N ASN A 925 -31.88 -17.79 7.14
CA ASN A 925 -31.61 -19.20 7.46
C ASN A 925 -30.17 -19.62 7.17
N SER A 926 -29.48 -18.83 6.35
CA SER A 926 -28.09 -18.94 5.91
C SER A 926 -27.30 -17.70 6.35
N SER A 927 -25.97 -17.81 6.38
CA SER A 927 -25.08 -16.69 6.70
C SER A 927 -24.57 -16.00 5.44
N ASN A 928 -24.53 -16.71 4.32
CA ASN A 928 -23.94 -16.26 3.08
C ASN A 928 -24.97 -16.23 1.93
N SER A 929 -24.66 -15.45 0.89
CA SER A 929 -25.41 -15.42 -0.37
C SER A 929 -24.51 -14.91 -1.50
N ALA A 930 -24.89 -15.12 -2.76
CA ALA A 930 -24.24 -14.48 -3.89
C ALA A 930 -24.74 -13.04 -4.06
N LEU A 931 -23.83 -12.10 -4.25
CA LEU A 931 -24.12 -10.68 -4.46
C LEU A 931 -23.56 -10.22 -5.79
N PHE A 932 -24.40 -9.53 -6.57
CA PHE A 932 -23.91 -8.62 -7.59
C PHE A 932 -24.10 -7.18 -7.10
N ASP A 933 -22.99 -6.50 -6.82
CA ASP A 933 -23.00 -5.14 -6.27
C ASP A 933 -23.09 -4.08 -7.37
N ASN A 934 -24.31 -3.78 -7.83
CA ASN A 934 -24.55 -2.70 -8.80
C ASN A 934 -24.48 -1.29 -8.19
N TYR A 935 -24.34 -1.17 -6.86
CA TYR A 935 -24.34 0.12 -6.16
C TYR A 935 -22.94 0.73 -6.18
N ASN A 936 -21.92 -0.05 -5.85
CA ASN A 936 -20.53 0.40 -5.83
C ASN A 936 -19.85 0.27 -7.20
N TYR A 937 -20.38 -0.57 -8.09
CA TYR A 937 -19.77 -0.86 -9.40
C TYR A 937 -20.77 -0.61 -10.54
N ASP A 938 -20.43 0.33 -11.43
CA ASP A 938 -21.14 0.54 -12.69
C ASP A 938 -20.59 -0.39 -13.77
N SER A 939 -21.34 -1.44 -14.14
CA SER A 939 -20.95 -2.30 -15.27
C SER A 939 -21.30 -1.69 -16.64
N GLN A 940 -21.91 -0.49 -16.69
CA GLN A 940 -22.28 0.25 -17.91
C GLN A 940 -23.11 -0.56 -18.90
N GLY A 941 -24.00 -1.43 -18.41
CA GLY A 941 -24.79 -2.32 -19.24
C GLY A 941 -24.01 -3.54 -19.75
N SER A 942 -22.84 -3.83 -19.19
CA SER A 942 -22.17 -5.12 -19.33
C SER A 942 -22.77 -6.15 -18.36
N TRP A 943 -22.54 -7.41 -18.68
CA TRP A 943 -23.10 -8.56 -17.98
C TRP A 943 -22.02 -9.39 -17.27
N SER A 944 -22.41 -10.10 -16.22
CA SER A 944 -21.61 -11.19 -15.65
C SER A 944 -22.49 -12.36 -15.23
N ASP A 945 -21.97 -13.56 -15.48
CA ASP A 945 -22.62 -14.85 -15.28
C ASP A 945 -21.92 -15.60 -14.15
N ILE A 946 -22.72 -16.26 -13.32
CA ILE A 946 -22.31 -17.51 -12.67
C ILE A 946 -23.10 -18.65 -13.28
N TYR A 947 -22.42 -19.74 -13.63
CA TYR A 947 -23.05 -20.83 -14.36
C TYR A 947 -22.43 -22.17 -14.01
N ALA A 948 -23.23 -23.22 -14.15
CA ALA A 948 -22.79 -24.59 -14.01
C ALA A 948 -23.60 -25.45 -14.96
N GLY A 949 -23.04 -26.61 -15.32
CA GLY A 949 -23.75 -27.59 -16.10
C GLY A 949 -24.35 -28.72 -15.30
N TRP A 950 -25.40 -29.30 -15.89
CA TRP A 950 -26.28 -30.23 -15.22
C TRP A 950 -26.73 -31.32 -16.17
N ASP A 951 -26.76 -32.55 -15.64
CA ASP A 951 -27.38 -33.70 -16.25
C ASP A 951 -28.86 -33.70 -15.87
N LEU A 952 -29.70 -33.35 -16.85
CA LEU A 952 -31.15 -33.28 -16.72
C LEU A 952 -31.85 -34.53 -17.30
N THR A 953 -31.13 -35.65 -17.47
CA THR A 953 -31.72 -36.90 -17.97
C THR A 953 -32.70 -37.54 -16.99
N SER A 954 -32.54 -37.26 -15.69
CA SER A 954 -33.24 -37.94 -14.60
C SER A 954 -33.96 -36.99 -13.64
N ILE A 955 -34.35 -35.80 -14.11
CA ILE A 955 -35.12 -34.83 -13.31
C ILE A 955 -36.61 -35.17 -13.27
N ASN A 956 -37.23 -34.98 -12.10
CA ASN A 956 -38.68 -35.14 -11.91
C ASN A 956 -39.37 -33.81 -11.59
N ASN A 957 -38.61 -32.79 -11.16
CA ASN A 957 -39.09 -31.43 -10.94
C ASN A 957 -38.46 -30.52 -11.99
N HIS A 958 -39.30 -29.90 -12.82
CA HIS A 958 -38.84 -29.05 -13.92
C HIS A 958 -38.70 -27.59 -13.49
N PHE A 959 -38.83 -27.27 -12.21
CA PHE A 959 -38.71 -25.90 -11.72
C PHE A 959 -37.42 -25.70 -10.92
N LEU A 960 -36.48 -24.96 -11.52
CA LEU A 960 -35.35 -24.38 -10.81
C LEU A 960 -35.86 -23.25 -9.92
N LYS A 961 -35.60 -23.30 -8.63
CA LYS A 961 -35.98 -22.28 -7.64
C LYS A 961 -34.74 -21.55 -7.15
N PHE A 962 -34.90 -20.27 -6.80
CA PHE A 962 -33.86 -19.50 -6.14
C PHE A 962 -34.50 -18.37 -5.32
N ASP A 963 -33.86 -18.01 -4.23
CA ASP A 963 -34.22 -16.85 -3.44
C ASP A 963 -33.51 -15.62 -3.98
N VAL A 964 -34.25 -14.52 -4.07
CA VAL A 964 -33.74 -13.23 -4.53
C VAL A 964 -34.17 -12.12 -3.59
N ALA A 965 -33.28 -11.16 -3.35
CA ALA A 965 -33.61 -9.90 -2.69
C ALA A 965 -33.02 -8.72 -3.45
N TYR A 966 -33.83 -7.67 -3.60
CA TYR A 966 -33.46 -6.47 -4.35
C TYR A 966 -34.26 -5.25 -3.89
N SER A 967 -33.59 -4.11 -3.74
CA SER A 967 -34.20 -2.78 -3.63
C SER A 967 -33.89 -2.00 -4.90
N ARG A 968 -34.76 -1.08 -5.33
CA ARG A 968 -34.41 -0.13 -6.39
C ARG A 968 -33.56 1.01 -5.83
N TYR A 969 -32.58 1.49 -6.59
CA TYR A 969 -31.97 2.79 -6.29
C TYR A 969 -32.96 3.93 -6.55
N GLY A 970 -33.64 3.95 -7.71
CA GLY A 970 -34.63 4.97 -8.11
C GLY A 970 -34.54 5.33 -9.60
N GLY A 971 -35.47 6.11 -10.15
CA GLY A 971 -35.32 6.67 -11.52
C GLY A 971 -35.27 5.64 -12.67
N GLN A 972 -34.34 5.84 -13.63
CA GLN A 972 -34.16 5.02 -14.85
C GLN A 972 -33.27 3.78 -14.65
N TYR A 973 -32.73 3.56 -13.45
CA TYR A 973 -31.85 2.44 -13.14
C TYR A 973 -32.66 1.14 -12.97
N SER A 974 -32.34 0.12 -13.77
CA SER A 974 -33.03 -1.17 -13.78
C SER A 974 -32.02 -2.31 -13.92
N ASP A 975 -31.34 -2.63 -12.83
CA ASP A 975 -30.50 -3.83 -12.76
C ASP A 975 -31.38 -5.06 -12.99
N THR A 976 -30.88 -6.00 -13.78
CA THR A 976 -31.71 -7.07 -14.32
C THR A 976 -30.97 -8.41 -14.26
N PRO A 977 -31.34 -9.30 -13.32
CA PRO A 977 -30.94 -10.68 -13.36
C PRO A 977 -31.73 -11.45 -14.42
N GLU A 978 -31.03 -12.36 -15.09
CA GLU A 978 -31.56 -13.33 -16.03
C GLU A 978 -31.17 -14.74 -15.58
N VAL A 979 -32.05 -15.72 -15.86
CA VAL A 979 -31.67 -17.14 -15.88
C VAL A 979 -31.68 -17.59 -17.32
N LEU A 980 -30.55 -18.13 -17.76
CA LEU A 980 -30.30 -18.59 -19.12
C LEU A 980 -30.00 -20.09 -19.09
N ALA A 981 -30.32 -20.78 -20.18
CA ALA A 981 -29.85 -22.15 -20.39
C ALA A 981 -29.27 -22.36 -21.79
N SER A 982 -28.35 -23.31 -21.89
CA SER A 982 -27.63 -23.64 -23.12
C SER A 982 -27.40 -25.15 -23.22
N THR A 983 -27.50 -25.70 -24.43
CA THR A 983 -27.19 -27.10 -24.77
C THR A 983 -26.06 -27.21 -25.80
N ASP A 984 -25.41 -26.10 -26.15
CA ASP A 984 -24.32 -26.02 -27.13
C ASP A 984 -23.10 -25.30 -26.53
N CYS A 985 -22.86 -25.59 -25.24
CA CYS A 985 -21.68 -25.13 -24.53
C CYS A 985 -21.57 -23.60 -24.39
N GLY A 986 -22.70 -22.89 -24.35
CA GLY A 986 -22.77 -21.44 -24.17
C GLY A 986 -22.63 -20.66 -25.47
N THR A 987 -22.63 -21.34 -26.62
CA THR A 987 -22.62 -20.70 -27.95
C THR A 987 -23.92 -19.96 -28.19
N THR A 988 -25.05 -20.56 -27.80
CA THR A 988 -26.36 -19.93 -27.81
C THR A 988 -27.04 -20.06 -26.45
N TRP A 989 -27.71 -19.00 -26.01
CA TRP A 989 -28.40 -18.94 -24.73
C TRP A 989 -29.88 -18.72 -24.95
N GLN A 990 -30.69 -19.59 -24.33
CA GLN A 990 -32.12 -19.41 -24.25
C GLN A 990 -32.46 -18.72 -22.93
N LEU A 991 -33.17 -17.60 -23.02
CA LEU A 991 -33.67 -16.87 -21.86
C LEU A 991 -34.85 -17.60 -21.23
N LEU A 992 -34.73 -17.94 -19.95
CA LEU A 992 -35.76 -18.60 -19.17
C LEU A 992 -36.42 -17.68 -18.14
N TYR A 993 -35.67 -16.69 -17.65
CA TYR A 993 -36.14 -15.70 -16.68
C TYR A 993 -35.48 -14.35 -16.92
N ARG A 994 -36.24 -13.27 -16.78
CA ARG A 994 -35.74 -11.89 -16.74
C ARG A 994 -36.70 -11.02 -15.94
N LYS A 995 -36.22 -10.36 -14.90
CA LYS A 995 -36.97 -9.32 -14.16
C LYS A 995 -36.03 -8.17 -13.86
N GLY A 996 -36.54 -6.95 -13.82
CA GLY A 996 -35.76 -5.76 -13.45
C GLY A 996 -36.65 -4.69 -12.83
N GLY A 997 -36.04 -3.71 -12.16
CA GLY A 997 -36.78 -2.58 -11.59
C GLY A 997 -37.89 -3.02 -10.63
N ASP A 998 -39.11 -2.51 -10.83
CA ASP A 998 -40.26 -2.78 -9.96
C ASP A 998 -40.68 -4.25 -9.93
N GLU A 999 -40.43 -4.98 -11.02
CA GLU A 999 -40.79 -6.39 -11.11
C GLU A 999 -39.86 -7.28 -10.27
N LEU A 1000 -38.61 -6.85 -10.09
CA LEU A 1000 -37.62 -7.54 -9.27
C LEU A 1000 -37.69 -7.13 -7.80
N ALA A 1001 -38.01 -5.86 -7.51
CA ALA A 1001 -37.97 -5.28 -6.17
C ALA A 1001 -38.71 -6.15 -5.14
N THR A 1002 -38.03 -6.52 -4.05
CA THR A 1002 -38.62 -7.16 -2.88
C THR A 1002 -38.97 -6.16 -1.79
N VAL A 1003 -38.41 -4.95 -1.88
CA VAL A 1003 -38.61 -3.85 -0.93
C VAL A 1003 -38.72 -2.50 -1.67
N PRO A 1004 -39.25 -1.45 -1.02
CA PRO A 1004 -39.21 -0.09 -1.56
C PRO A 1004 -37.79 0.39 -1.86
N SER A 1005 -37.69 1.45 -2.67
CA SER A 1005 -36.40 2.03 -3.08
C SER A 1005 -35.55 2.53 -1.91
N ILE A 1006 -34.25 2.31 -2.00
CA ILE A 1006 -33.21 2.77 -1.07
C ILE A 1006 -32.14 3.48 -1.90
N THR A 1007 -31.88 4.76 -1.62
CA THR A 1007 -31.07 5.66 -2.47
C THR A 1007 -29.77 6.14 -1.81
N ASP A 1008 -29.63 5.95 -0.50
CA ASP A 1008 -28.60 6.58 0.34
C ASP A 1008 -27.55 5.60 0.87
N SER A 1009 -27.72 4.30 0.63
CA SER A 1009 -26.75 3.26 0.96
C SER A 1009 -26.95 2.00 0.12
N LEU A 1010 -25.93 1.14 0.03
CA LEU A 1010 -26.07 -0.22 -0.49
C LEU A 1010 -27.16 -0.97 0.30
N PHE A 1011 -28.11 -1.56 -0.41
CA PHE A 1011 -29.14 -2.40 0.20
C PHE A 1011 -28.52 -3.72 0.72
N VAL A 1012 -28.77 -4.04 1.99
CA VAL A 1012 -28.45 -5.35 2.59
C VAL A 1012 -29.74 -5.97 3.12
N PRO A 1013 -30.21 -7.11 2.56
CA PRO A 1013 -31.50 -7.68 2.93
C PRO A 1013 -31.51 -8.30 4.34
N ASN A 1014 -32.61 -8.10 5.07
CA ASN A 1014 -32.94 -8.87 6.27
C ASN A 1014 -33.87 -10.06 5.94
N SER A 1015 -34.11 -10.92 6.93
CA SER A 1015 -34.89 -12.17 6.77
C SER A 1015 -36.29 -12.01 6.17
N SER A 1016 -36.91 -10.84 6.27
CA SER A 1016 -38.26 -10.58 5.74
C SER A 1016 -38.30 -10.05 4.30
N GLN A 1017 -37.13 -9.78 3.70
CA GLN A 1017 -36.99 -9.03 2.45
C GLN A 1017 -36.62 -9.91 1.25
N TRP A 1018 -36.69 -11.23 1.41
CA TRP A 1018 -36.42 -12.21 0.38
C TRP A 1018 -37.71 -12.70 -0.28
N ARG A 1019 -37.60 -13.11 -1.55
CA ARG A 1019 -38.65 -13.77 -2.31
C ARG A 1019 -38.06 -14.97 -3.03
N THR A 1020 -38.77 -16.08 -3.07
CA THR A 1020 -38.42 -17.23 -3.90
C THR A 1020 -39.05 -17.08 -5.28
N ASP A 1021 -38.21 -17.05 -6.31
CA ASP A 1021 -38.61 -17.12 -7.72
C ASP A 1021 -38.35 -18.53 -8.27
N SER A 1022 -39.00 -18.87 -9.39
CA SER A 1022 -38.87 -20.18 -10.03
C SER A 1022 -38.92 -20.10 -11.55
N VAL A 1023 -38.20 -21.01 -12.21
CA VAL A 1023 -37.99 -21.04 -13.66
C VAL A 1023 -38.22 -22.45 -14.19
N ASP A 1024 -39.00 -22.58 -15.27
CA ASP A 1024 -39.28 -23.86 -15.91
C ASP A 1024 -38.13 -24.27 -16.86
N VAL A 1025 -37.55 -25.44 -16.60
CA VAL A 1025 -36.46 -26.07 -17.38
C VAL A 1025 -36.93 -27.32 -18.12
N SER A 1026 -38.24 -27.58 -18.22
CA SER A 1026 -38.81 -28.78 -18.85
C SER A 1026 -38.39 -28.99 -20.32
N SER A 1027 -38.03 -27.92 -21.04
CA SER A 1027 -37.52 -28.01 -22.42
C SER A 1027 -36.18 -28.75 -22.55
N TYR A 1028 -35.50 -28.99 -21.42
CA TYR A 1028 -34.20 -29.64 -21.36
C TYR A 1028 -34.25 -31.03 -20.70
N GLU A 1029 -35.45 -31.54 -20.39
CA GLU A 1029 -35.63 -32.89 -19.87
C GLU A 1029 -35.02 -33.93 -20.83
N GLY A 1030 -34.25 -34.88 -20.29
CA GLY A 1030 -33.61 -35.93 -21.09
C GLY A 1030 -32.26 -35.55 -21.68
N GLN A 1031 -31.76 -34.33 -21.46
CA GLN A 1031 -30.43 -33.89 -21.89
C GLN A 1031 -29.42 -34.12 -20.75
N ASP A 1032 -28.27 -34.71 -21.04
CA ASP A 1032 -27.18 -34.98 -20.08
C ASP A 1032 -26.18 -33.81 -19.94
N ASP A 1033 -26.36 -32.74 -20.71
CA ASP A 1033 -25.41 -31.63 -20.78
C ASP A 1033 -26.11 -30.27 -20.99
N VAL A 1034 -26.61 -29.68 -19.90
CA VAL A 1034 -27.35 -28.41 -19.91
C VAL A 1034 -26.69 -27.39 -18.99
N ILE A 1035 -26.27 -26.25 -19.53
CA ILE A 1035 -25.83 -25.11 -18.70
C ILE A 1035 -27.04 -24.41 -18.17
N VAL A 1036 -26.98 -24.02 -16.90
CA VAL A 1036 -27.83 -22.98 -16.33
C VAL A 1036 -26.93 -21.84 -15.85
N ALA A 1037 -27.19 -20.63 -16.33
CA ALA A 1037 -26.46 -19.43 -15.95
C ALA A 1037 -27.39 -18.41 -15.28
N PHE A 1038 -26.89 -17.78 -14.22
CA PHE A 1038 -27.45 -16.58 -13.60
C PHE A 1038 -26.64 -15.39 -14.07
N ARG A 1039 -27.21 -14.64 -15.00
CA ARG A 1039 -26.61 -13.44 -15.57
C ARG A 1039 -27.13 -12.23 -14.84
N ASN A 1040 -26.29 -11.25 -14.54
CA ASN A 1040 -26.75 -9.92 -14.17
C ASN A 1040 -26.32 -8.88 -15.22
N TRP A 1041 -27.23 -7.99 -15.58
CA TRP A 1041 -26.95 -6.76 -16.33
C TRP A 1041 -26.94 -5.59 -15.36
N GLY A 1042 -25.76 -5.01 -15.11
CA GLY A 1042 -25.62 -3.88 -14.20
C GLY A 1042 -25.80 -2.54 -14.92
N HIS A 1043 -26.60 -1.66 -14.32
CA HIS A 1043 -26.89 -0.33 -14.86
C HIS A 1043 -26.73 0.76 -13.80
N PHE A 1044 -25.84 0.57 -12.81
CA PHE A 1044 -25.59 1.49 -11.70
C PHE A 1044 -26.83 1.75 -10.82
N GLY A 1045 -27.25 0.72 -10.09
CA GLY A 1045 -28.42 0.75 -9.20
C GLY A 1045 -28.14 0.19 -7.81
N GLN A 1046 -28.71 -0.96 -7.47
CA GLN A 1046 -28.60 -1.56 -6.12
C GLN A 1046 -28.10 -3.00 -6.18
N GLY A 1047 -27.57 -3.49 -5.06
CA GLY A 1047 -27.13 -4.88 -4.93
C GLY A 1047 -28.26 -5.89 -5.19
N ILE A 1048 -27.98 -6.90 -6.01
CA ILE A 1048 -28.87 -8.07 -6.21
C ILE A 1048 -28.29 -9.25 -5.46
N TYR A 1049 -29.08 -9.83 -4.58
CA TYR A 1049 -28.70 -10.99 -3.79
C TYR A 1049 -29.43 -12.23 -4.29
N LEU A 1050 -28.69 -13.33 -4.46
CA LEU A 1050 -29.20 -14.66 -4.78
C LEU A 1050 -28.79 -15.67 -3.72
N ASP A 1051 -29.72 -16.54 -3.34
CA ASP A 1051 -29.44 -17.66 -2.44
C ASP A 1051 -30.34 -18.87 -2.75
N ASN A 1052 -30.06 -20.03 -2.15
CA ASN A 1052 -30.88 -21.24 -2.22
C ASN A 1052 -31.31 -21.62 -3.65
N ILE A 1053 -30.35 -21.71 -4.57
CA ILE A 1053 -30.56 -22.17 -5.95
C ILE A 1053 -30.75 -23.69 -5.92
N ASN A 1054 -31.94 -24.16 -6.29
CA ASN A 1054 -32.36 -25.55 -6.10
C ASN A 1054 -33.12 -26.10 -7.32
N LEU A 1055 -32.75 -27.30 -7.77
CA LEU A 1055 -33.46 -28.11 -8.76
C LEU A 1055 -33.51 -29.55 -8.25
N ASP A 1056 -34.71 -30.01 -7.88
CA ASP A 1056 -34.89 -31.34 -7.29
C ASP A 1056 -34.79 -32.45 -8.36
N ALA A 1057 -33.71 -33.23 -8.36
CA ALA A 1057 -33.80 -34.65 -8.70
C ALA A 1057 -34.11 -35.41 -7.40
N THR A 1058 -34.99 -36.41 -7.41
CA THR A 1058 -35.39 -37.07 -6.16
C THR A 1058 -34.19 -37.56 -5.36
N THR A 1059 -34.11 -37.11 -4.11
CA THR A 1059 -33.57 -37.87 -2.98
C THR A 1059 -34.08 -39.31 -3.07
N ALA A 1060 -33.19 -40.24 -3.35
CA ALA A 1060 -33.40 -41.63 -2.98
C ALA A 1060 -33.37 -41.70 -1.44
N VAL A 1061 -34.55 -41.52 -0.81
CA VAL A 1061 -34.77 -41.76 0.62
C VAL A 1061 -34.04 -40.76 1.52
N SER A 1062 -34.67 -40.42 2.65
CA SER A 1062 -34.04 -39.71 3.74
C SER A 1062 -32.66 -40.31 4.04
N ASP A 1063 -31.64 -39.46 4.13
CA ASP A 1063 -30.43 -39.76 4.90
C ASP A 1063 -30.83 -39.95 6.36
N THR A 1064 -31.26 -41.17 6.67
CA THR A 1064 -30.73 -41.82 7.85
C THR A 1064 -29.39 -42.42 7.41
N TYR A 1065 -28.34 -41.61 7.26
CA TYR A 1065 -26.97 -42.13 7.38
C TYR A 1065 -26.73 -42.52 8.84
N LEU A 1066 -27.38 -43.60 9.26
CA LEU A 1066 -26.66 -44.56 10.09
C LEU A 1066 -25.71 -45.24 9.11
N ALA A 1067 -24.42 -44.92 9.21
CA ALA A 1067 -23.37 -45.71 8.59
C ALA A 1067 -23.67 -47.20 8.82
N GLN A 1068 -24.17 -47.90 7.80
CA GLN A 1068 -24.34 -49.34 7.88
C GLN A 1068 -22.94 -49.93 7.82
N LYS A 1069 -22.39 -50.21 9.00
CA LYS A 1069 -21.12 -50.91 9.14
C LYS A 1069 -21.28 -52.34 8.62
N VAL A 1070 -20.89 -52.57 7.37
CA VAL A 1070 -20.61 -53.92 6.88
C VAL A 1070 -19.23 -54.33 7.39
N GLN A 1071 -19.16 -55.45 8.11
CA GLN A 1071 -17.94 -55.94 8.75
C GLN A 1071 -17.68 -57.41 8.43
N LEU A 1072 -16.40 -57.80 8.51
CA LEU A 1072 -15.98 -59.19 8.43
C LEU A 1072 -15.67 -59.72 9.82
N TYR A 1073 -16.29 -60.84 10.19
CA TYR A 1073 -16.00 -61.56 11.43
C TYR A 1073 -16.03 -63.08 11.23
N PRO A 1074 -15.31 -63.89 12.01
CA PRO A 1074 -14.43 -63.47 13.09
C PRO A 1074 -13.19 -62.76 12.57
N ASN A 1075 -12.67 -61.82 13.36
CA ASN A 1075 -11.40 -61.15 13.15
C ASN A 1075 -10.71 -61.08 14.52
N PRO A 1076 -9.65 -61.87 14.80
CA PRO A 1076 -8.87 -62.65 13.83
C PRO A 1076 -9.58 -63.90 13.27
N VAL A 1077 -9.20 -64.31 12.06
CA VAL A 1077 -9.65 -65.53 11.35
C VAL A 1077 -8.45 -66.48 11.17
N PRO A 1078 -8.56 -67.80 11.41
CA PRO A 1078 -7.44 -68.72 11.17
C PRO A 1078 -7.10 -68.84 9.68
N GLU A 1079 -5.85 -69.20 9.35
CA GLU A 1079 -5.41 -69.46 7.98
C GLU A 1079 -6.34 -70.44 7.24
N GLY A 1080 -6.82 -70.05 6.05
CA GLY A 1080 -7.81 -70.82 5.29
C GLY A 1080 -9.20 -70.91 5.91
N GLY A 1081 -9.43 -70.16 7.00
CA GLY A 1081 -10.71 -69.97 7.67
C GLY A 1081 -11.68 -69.12 6.84
N SER A 1082 -12.91 -68.99 7.34
CA SER A 1082 -13.94 -68.24 6.64
C SER A 1082 -14.43 -67.07 7.48
N VAL A 1083 -14.70 -65.96 6.79
CA VAL A 1083 -15.26 -64.75 7.36
C VAL A 1083 -16.71 -64.62 6.92
N PHE A 1084 -17.55 -64.19 7.82
CA PHE A 1084 -18.93 -63.87 7.58
C PHE A 1084 -19.08 -62.37 7.36
N ILE A 1085 -19.94 -62.02 6.41
CA ILE A 1085 -20.28 -60.62 6.10
C ILE A 1085 -21.48 -60.22 6.96
N SER A 1086 -21.29 -59.48 8.06
CA SER A 1086 -22.40 -58.82 8.78
C SER A 1086 -22.76 -57.52 8.09
N GLY A 1087 -24.06 -57.26 7.98
CA GLY A 1087 -24.66 -56.02 7.49
C GLY A 1087 -26.17 -56.14 7.51
N ASN A 1088 -26.90 -55.12 7.07
CA ASN A 1088 -28.34 -55.18 6.82
C ASN A 1088 -28.57 -55.03 5.31
N GLY A 1089 -29.16 -56.02 4.63
CA GLY A 1089 -29.43 -55.97 3.19
C GLY A 1089 -29.17 -57.30 2.48
N ASN A 1090 -29.44 -57.36 1.17
CA ASN A 1090 -29.23 -58.55 0.31
C ASN A 1090 -28.30 -58.23 -0.89
N ASP A 1091 -27.57 -57.12 -0.83
CA ASP A 1091 -26.74 -56.63 -1.93
C ASP A 1091 -25.51 -57.52 -2.17
N GLU A 1092 -25.06 -57.57 -3.43
CA GLU A 1092 -23.77 -58.18 -3.78
C GLU A 1092 -22.64 -57.21 -3.49
N TYR A 1093 -21.65 -57.69 -2.74
CA TYR A 1093 -20.44 -56.97 -2.43
C TYR A 1093 -19.25 -57.68 -3.04
N PHE A 1094 -18.27 -56.90 -3.50
CA PHE A 1094 -16.92 -57.34 -3.80
C PHE A 1094 -16.01 -57.03 -2.61
N ILE A 1095 -15.32 -58.05 -2.11
CA ILE A 1095 -14.33 -57.93 -1.05
C ILE A 1095 -12.95 -58.03 -1.66
N SER A 1096 -12.13 -57.02 -1.42
CA SER A 1096 -10.72 -56.97 -1.76
C SER A 1096 -9.88 -56.96 -0.49
N LEU A 1097 -8.82 -57.77 -0.42
CA LEU A 1097 -7.81 -57.69 0.64
C LEU A 1097 -6.48 -57.27 0.04
N SER A 1098 -5.84 -56.28 0.65
CA SER A 1098 -4.51 -55.80 0.29
C SER A 1098 -3.51 -56.01 1.42
N ASN A 1099 -2.26 -56.27 1.05
CA ASN A 1099 -1.15 -56.33 2.01
C ASN A 1099 -0.72 -54.92 2.45
N LEU A 1100 0.27 -54.83 3.36
CA LEU A 1100 0.76 -53.54 3.89
C LEU A 1100 1.42 -52.63 2.83
N GLN A 1101 1.78 -53.14 1.66
CA GLN A 1101 2.27 -52.34 0.52
C GLN A 1101 1.16 -51.94 -0.45
N GLY A 1102 -0.12 -52.14 -0.11
CA GLY A 1102 -1.27 -51.76 -0.92
C GLY A 1102 -1.59 -52.71 -2.09
N LYS A 1103 -0.82 -53.79 -2.27
CA LYS A 1103 -1.07 -54.78 -3.33
C LYS A 1103 -2.25 -55.69 -2.95
N GLN A 1104 -3.25 -55.81 -3.83
CA GLN A 1104 -4.34 -56.75 -3.66
C GLN A 1104 -3.83 -58.20 -3.71
N VAL A 1105 -4.21 -58.99 -2.69
CA VAL A 1105 -3.81 -60.39 -2.50
C VAL A 1105 -4.99 -61.36 -2.44
N PHE A 1106 -6.21 -60.86 -2.28
CA PHE A 1106 -7.44 -61.67 -2.34
C PHE A 1106 -8.62 -60.84 -2.85
N GLY A 1107 -9.56 -61.51 -3.54
CA GLY A 1107 -10.77 -60.92 -4.10
C GLY A 1107 -11.90 -61.94 -4.13
N ALA A 1108 -13.09 -61.57 -3.66
CA ALA A 1108 -14.27 -62.45 -3.72
C ALA A 1108 -15.57 -61.64 -3.70
N SER A 1109 -16.58 -62.12 -4.43
CA SER A 1109 -17.94 -61.59 -4.35
C SER A 1109 -18.78 -62.38 -3.34
N GLY A 1110 -19.67 -61.72 -2.61
CA GLY A 1110 -20.61 -62.37 -1.70
C GLY A 1110 -21.72 -61.43 -1.23
N LYS A 1111 -22.73 -61.98 -0.56
CA LYS A 1111 -23.88 -61.24 0.00
C LYS A 1111 -23.82 -61.20 1.52
N THR A 1112 -24.50 -60.22 2.12
CA THR A 1112 -24.74 -60.23 3.57
C THR A 1112 -25.38 -61.55 3.99
N GLY A 1113 -24.90 -62.17 5.07
CA GLY A 1113 -25.38 -63.50 5.48
C GLY A 1113 -24.55 -64.66 4.93
N GLU A 1114 -23.64 -64.40 3.99
CA GLU A 1114 -22.76 -65.42 3.42
C GLU A 1114 -21.41 -65.48 4.14
N THR A 1115 -20.78 -66.64 4.00
CA THR A 1115 -19.45 -66.94 4.52
C THR A 1115 -18.47 -67.04 3.36
N ILE A 1116 -17.42 -66.23 3.37
CA ILE A 1116 -16.34 -66.27 2.38
C ILE A 1116 -15.11 -66.94 2.98
N ARG A 1117 -14.58 -67.94 2.28
CA ARG A 1117 -13.36 -68.64 2.71
C ARG A 1117 -12.11 -67.94 2.17
N LEU A 1118 -11.24 -67.48 3.07
CA LEU A 1118 -10.00 -66.78 2.73
C LEU A 1118 -8.87 -67.76 2.39
N LYS A 1119 -9.01 -68.49 1.28
CA LYS A 1119 -8.00 -69.48 0.84
C LYS A 1119 -6.73 -68.79 0.34
N GLY A 1120 -5.57 -69.31 0.75
CA GLY A 1120 -4.26 -68.93 0.20
C GLY A 1120 -3.63 -67.67 0.79
N LEU A 1121 -4.19 -67.12 1.88
CA LEU A 1121 -3.59 -66.01 2.62
C LEU A 1121 -2.72 -66.52 3.77
N ALA A 1122 -1.44 -66.14 3.78
CA ALA A 1122 -0.54 -66.43 4.89
C ALA A 1122 -0.94 -65.64 6.16
N PRO A 1123 -0.57 -66.10 7.37
CA PRO A 1123 -0.80 -65.36 8.61
C PRO A 1123 -0.22 -63.93 8.54
N GLY A 1124 -1.01 -62.92 8.93
CA GLY A 1124 -0.64 -61.51 8.80
C GLY A 1124 -1.82 -60.54 8.95
N THR A 1125 -1.50 -59.24 8.91
CA THR A 1125 -2.52 -58.17 8.89
C THR A 1125 -2.75 -57.70 7.46
N TYR A 1126 -4.00 -57.67 7.03
CA TYR A 1126 -4.43 -57.21 5.72
C TYR A 1126 -5.44 -56.07 5.88
N PHE A 1127 -5.45 -55.14 4.93
CA PHE A 1127 -6.52 -54.16 4.81
C PHE A 1127 -7.59 -54.73 3.89
N TYR A 1128 -8.85 -54.60 4.29
CA TYR A 1128 -9.97 -54.99 3.45
C TYR A 1128 -10.72 -53.77 2.96
N THR A 1129 -11.20 -53.87 1.74
CA THR A 1129 -12.19 -52.98 1.15
C THR A 1129 -13.38 -53.83 0.72
N ILE A 1130 -14.58 -53.47 1.17
CA ILE A 1130 -15.84 -54.05 0.72
C ILE A 1130 -16.54 -52.98 -0.12
N SER A 1131 -16.70 -53.24 -1.41
CA SER A 1131 -17.40 -52.36 -2.35
C SER A 1131 -18.66 -53.03 -2.88
N GLY A 1132 -19.80 -52.35 -2.78
CA GLY A 1132 -21.05 -52.72 -3.45
C GLY A 1132 -21.72 -51.48 -4.03
N ASN A 1133 -22.84 -51.64 -4.72
CA ASN A 1133 -23.54 -50.55 -5.42
C ASN A 1133 -23.82 -49.30 -4.55
N ARG A 1134 -23.90 -49.46 -3.22
CA ARG A 1134 -24.22 -48.39 -2.26
C ARG A 1134 -23.40 -48.43 -0.97
N THR A 1135 -22.32 -49.22 -0.92
CA THR A 1135 -21.52 -49.44 0.30
C THR A 1135 -20.04 -49.46 -0.02
N LEU A 1136 -19.27 -48.64 0.68
CA LEU A 1136 -17.81 -48.71 0.72
C LEU A 1136 -17.36 -48.80 2.18
N SER A 1137 -16.84 -49.96 2.60
CA SER A 1137 -16.34 -50.19 3.96
C SER A 1137 -14.87 -50.59 3.91
N PHE A 1138 -14.07 -49.99 4.78
CA PHE A 1138 -12.65 -50.30 4.94
C PHE A 1138 -12.36 -50.76 6.36
N GLY A 1139 -11.39 -51.67 6.48
CA GLY A 1139 -10.94 -52.10 7.79
C GLY A 1139 -9.68 -52.94 7.72
N LYS A 1140 -9.27 -53.46 8.88
CA LYS A 1140 -8.16 -54.41 8.97
C LYS A 1140 -8.69 -55.79 9.35
N ILE A 1141 -8.13 -56.83 8.77
CA ILE A 1141 -8.37 -58.21 9.15
C ILE A 1141 -7.06 -58.92 9.45
N ILE A 1142 -7.07 -59.73 10.52
CA ILE A 1142 -5.91 -60.49 10.97
C ILE A 1142 -6.15 -61.95 10.62
N VAL A 1143 -5.30 -62.51 9.76
CA VAL A 1143 -5.22 -63.95 9.52
C VAL A 1143 -4.22 -64.53 10.52
N ALA A 1144 -4.67 -65.41 11.40
CA ALA A 1144 -3.86 -66.00 12.46
C ALA A 1144 -3.43 -67.44 12.11
N GLU A 1145 -2.31 -67.90 12.67
CA GLU A 1145 -1.93 -69.32 12.59
C GLU A 1145 -3.03 -70.20 13.22
N PRO A 1146 -3.32 -71.39 12.64
CA PRO A 1146 -4.25 -72.33 13.25
C PRO A 1146 -3.77 -72.70 14.66
N ARG A 1147 -4.63 -72.55 15.67
CA ARG A 1147 -4.37 -73.08 17.03
C ARG A 1147 -4.68 -74.56 17.12
#